data_AF-A0A9P7NP69-F1
#
_entry.id   AF-A0A9P7NP69-F1
#
_cell.length_a   1.000
_cell.length_b   1.000
_cell.length_c   1.000
_cell.angle_alpha   90.00
_cell.angle_beta   90.00
_cell.angle_gamma   90.00
#
_symmetry.space_group_name_H-M   'P 1'
#
loop_
_entity.id
_entity.type
_entity.pdbx_description
1 polymer ?
#
loop_
_entity_poly.entity_id
_entity_poly.type
_entity_poly.pdbx_seq_one_letter_code
_entity_poly.pdbx_strand_id
1 'polypeptide(L)'
;MPKPRTKRGAQREERKRKRNDDSRDATNDEDTKRQRTGDEHNAHDAADGDATHAYRDNQHPYHDQDQGFDHEYDHKHNGNGREEKEFFGMLADEEQEYFRRADEMLELNQFPTTEDRDMFLESVFKEAQGKELKLASSQSCSRLMERLIQLSSTSQKKHLFAAFGSHFLSLVQHRFASHCCEALFLRSAGVVTQELAGFVLDTQGATPAQQEPEASMEELFLATLDELEGNLTFLLTDRFASHTLRVLLLVLSGRPLDDASVRTLMKSKKKEHISVAGSAAADEQNKGVRAVPPSFGLAVTKIIADATAGLDDTGLRVLAKHAIGNPTLQLLLELDMTLAKADKKKNTTEEEGEEEGQGKTGEVSTGRGTSLLQQLLPGAPKSLSDPSSPASEFINGMIYDQIGSRLIETLVQHCPGKVFKQLSQNFFLPRIDGYVRNDIACYPAIKVLGRLGKDQLTAAADKIAPTVPQLVTRSRFNVLRTLFERCAARGAHDQTRKLMRGLKDGCGKDPADLVRTLCSLPAAEEEQQQSEAQQKQESQDSKQPKQPKQNATSSRNEYAIQSHGAQLLTTILSIQGPHKAVHESLLALPSSQLVLLATTSFPTVTLLTAALRTPSPNAVFQKSLVSRLSPHMGSLSTSQFGHNLVKALAEMPVRGKDLSIPLHVKEGIMQGLAGQEATLRDSWMGRSVWRSWKGDLWKTRSMEWKAWMREMEGVGEKEGHQGQGGKEKQRGVTRTREERKAMREER
;
A
#
# COMPACT_ATOMS: atom_id res chain seq x y z
N MET A 1 -28.26 -27.91 -53.44
CA MET A 1 -28.94 -27.93 -52.13
C MET A 1 -27.91 -27.89 -51.00
N PRO A 2 -27.86 -26.83 -50.18
CA PRO A 2 -26.98 -26.78 -49.01
C PRO A 2 -27.62 -27.43 -47.77
N LYS A 3 -26.80 -28.09 -46.95
CA LYS A 3 -27.16 -28.92 -45.78
C LYS A 3 -27.89 -28.17 -44.65
N PRO A 4 -28.71 -28.85 -43.83
CA PRO A 4 -29.48 -28.23 -42.74
C PRO A 4 -28.58 -27.72 -41.60
N ARG A 5 -28.86 -26.49 -41.14
CA ARG A 5 -28.13 -25.79 -40.06
C ARG A 5 -28.40 -26.43 -38.69
N THR A 6 -27.36 -26.49 -37.84
CA THR A 6 -27.42 -27.10 -36.52
C THR A 6 -28.20 -26.26 -35.50
N LYS A 7 -28.85 -26.93 -34.53
CA LYS A 7 -29.71 -26.38 -33.46
C LYS A 7 -29.10 -25.21 -32.67
N ARG A 8 -27.77 -25.14 -32.60
CA ARG A 8 -27.00 -24.10 -31.89
C ARG A 8 -26.98 -22.75 -32.63
N GLY A 9 -27.16 -22.76 -33.96
CA GLY A 9 -27.26 -21.55 -34.78
C GLY A 9 -28.62 -20.85 -34.66
N ALA A 10 -29.70 -21.62 -34.51
CA ALA A 10 -31.06 -21.08 -34.36
C ALA A 10 -31.25 -20.32 -33.04
N GLN A 11 -30.70 -20.84 -31.93
CA GLN A 11 -30.78 -20.18 -30.62
C GLN A 11 -29.99 -18.86 -30.56
N ARG A 12 -28.91 -18.74 -31.35
CA ARG A 12 -28.11 -17.51 -31.42
C ARG A 12 -28.83 -16.41 -32.20
N GLU A 13 -29.56 -16.76 -33.26
CA GLU A 13 -30.41 -15.84 -34.02
C GLU A 13 -31.63 -15.38 -33.21
N GLU A 14 -32.25 -16.28 -32.44
CA GLU A 14 -33.40 -15.95 -31.60
C GLU A 14 -33.03 -14.95 -30.48
N ARG A 15 -31.84 -15.11 -29.88
CA ARG A 15 -31.29 -14.12 -28.93
C ARG A 15 -30.94 -12.78 -29.59
N LYS A 16 -30.56 -12.80 -30.87
CA LYS A 16 -30.24 -11.58 -31.63
C LYS A 16 -31.52 -10.84 -32.04
N ARG A 17 -32.61 -11.55 -32.33
CA ARG A 17 -33.94 -10.97 -32.60
C ARG A 17 -34.56 -10.32 -31.37
N LYS A 18 -34.51 -10.97 -30.20
CA LYS A 18 -35.01 -10.37 -28.94
C LYS A 18 -34.29 -9.08 -28.55
N ARG A 19 -32.99 -8.97 -28.85
CA ARG A 19 -32.20 -7.75 -28.59
C ARG A 19 -32.51 -6.60 -29.56
N ASN A 20 -33.06 -6.90 -30.75
CA ASN A 20 -33.47 -5.90 -31.73
C ASN A 20 -34.90 -5.39 -31.48
N ASP A 21 -35.79 -6.20 -30.92
CA ASP A 21 -37.14 -5.74 -30.56
C ASP A 21 -37.12 -4.77 -29.35
N ASP A 22 -36.28 -5.02 -28.34
CA ASP A 22 -36.12 -4.10 -27.19
C ASP A 22 -35.52 -2.73 -27.58
N SER A 23 -34.92 -2.61 -28.77
CA SER A 23 -34.37 -1.35 -29.29
C SER A 23 -35.34 -0.53 -30.14
N ARG A 24 -36.52 -1.07 -30.45
CA ARG A 24 -37.52 -0.42 -31.31
C ARG A 24 -38.67 0.26 -30.56
N ASP A 25 -38.80 0.03 -29.25
CA ASP A 25 -39.88 0.60 -28.41
C ASP A 25 -39.47 1.86 -27.62
N ALA A 26 -38.29 2.44 -27.88
CA ALA A 26 -37.78 3.61 -27.15
C ALA A 26 -37.69 4.91 -27.98
N THR A 27 -38.36 4.97 -29.14
CA THR A 27 -38.41 6.19 -29.97
C THR A 27 -39.83 6.44 -30.45
N ASN A 28 -40.66 7.05 -29.61
CA ASN A 28 -41.82 7.85 -30.00
C ASN A 28 -42.18 8.74 -28.81
N ASP A 29 -41.79 10.01 -28.89
CA ASP A 29 -42.65 11.18 -28.63
C ASP A 29 -41.77 12.42 -28.54
N GLU A 30 -41.63 13.12 -29.67
CA GLU A 30 -41.23 14.53 -29.70
C GLU A 30 -42.48 15.43 -29.67
N ASP A 31 -42.25 16.61 -29.09
CA ASP A 31 -43.00 17.86 -29.18
C ASP A 31 -44.25 18.10 -28.33
N THR A 32 -44.06 18.94 -27.28
CA THR A 32 -44.66 20.28 -27.29
C THR A 32 -43.95 21.25 -26.34
N LYS A 33 -43.32 22.28 -26.92
CA LYS A 33 -42.87 23.51 -26.26
C LYS A 33 -44.04 24.30 -25.67
N ARG A 34 -43.90 24.78 -24.42
CA ARG A 34 -44.51 26.05 -23.96
C ARG A 34 -43.56 26.85 -23.07
N GLN A 35 -43.62 28.17 -23.23
CA GLN A 35 -42.75 29.23 -22.72
C GLN A 35 -43.08 29.70 -21.29
N ARG A 36 -42.01 30.01 -20.53
CA ARG A 36 -41.66 31.26 -19.79
C ARG A 36 -42.64 31.91 -18.78
N THR A 37 -42.17 32.06 -17.53
CA THR A 37 -42.28 33.20 -16.54
C THR A 37 -41.70 32.69 -15.20
N GLY A 38 -41.01 33.40 -14.31
CA GLY A 38 -40.94 34.83 -13.97
C GLY A 38 -41.26 35.00 -12.46
N ASP A 39 -40.23 35.30 -11.66
CA ASP A 39 -40.21 35.98 -10.34
C ASP A 39 -40.71 35.39 -8.98
N GLU A 40 -39.83 35.66 -8.00
CA GLU A 40 -39.99 36.15 -6.61
C GLU A 40 -40.39 35.25 -5.39
N HIS A 41 -39.48 35.32 -4.41
CA HIS A 41 -39.62 35.39 -2.94
C HIS A 41 -40.65 34.55 -2.16
N ASN A 42 -40.18 33.72 -1.22
CA ASN A 42 -40.32 34.02 0.22
C ASN A 42 -39.49 33.13 1.15
N ALA A 43 -39.03 33.74 2.23
CA ALA A 43 -38.38 33.12 3.39
C ALA A 43 -39.43 32.70 4.44
N HIS A 44 -39.24 31.55 5.12
CA HIS A 44 -39.16 31.42 6.59
C HIS A 44 -39.30 29.95 7.07
N ASP A 45 -38.49 29.66 8.09
CA ASP A 45 -38.71 28.78 9.25
C ASP A 45 -38.61 27.23 9.19
N ALA A 46 -37.55 26.79 9.88
CA ALA A 46 -37.56 25.91 11.05
C ALA A 46 -37.46 24.37 10.91
N ALA A 47 -36.39 23.89 11.54
CA ALA A 47 -36.30 22.72 12.43
C ALA A 47 -36.20 21.29 11.87
N ASP A 48 -35.21 20.60 12.45
CA ASP A 48 -34.99 19.16 12.58
C ASP A 48 -34.93 18.29 11.32
N GLY A 49 -33.72 17.79 11.06
CA GLY A 49 -33.47 16.79 10.04
C GLY A 49 -32.04 16.26 10.13
N ASP A 50 -31.88 15.22 10.94
CA ASP A 50 -30.89 14.13 10.83
C ASP A 50 -29.87 14.26 9.69
N ALA A 51 -28.64 14.66 10.03
CA ALA A 51 -27.53 14.82 9.10
C ALA A 51 -26.46 13.74 9.34
N THR A 52 -26.76 12.50 8.93
CA THR A 52 -25.75 11.45 8.72
C THR A 52 -24.90 11.77 7.48
N HIS A 53 -23.94 12.70 7.63
CA HIS A 53 -22.98 12.99 6.58
C HIS A 53 -21.80 12.00 6.60
N ALA A 54 -21.84 11.09 5.63
CA ALA A 54 -20.94 9.97 5.43
C ALA A 54 -19.48 10.36 5.12
N TYR A 55 -18.59 9.47 5.55
CA TYR A 55 -17.16 9.42 5.24
C TYR A 55 -16.92 9.50 3.74
N ARG A 56 -16.17 10.53 3.36
CA ARG A 56 -15.54 10.64 2.05
C ARG A 56 -14.06 10.30 2.21
N ASP A 57 -13.72 9.02 2.07
CA ASP A 57 -12.48 8.70 1.36
C ASP A 57 -12.78 8.96 -0.11
N ASN A 58 -12.62 10.21 -0.55
CA ASN A 58 -13.12 10.64 -1.85
C ASN A 58 -12.15 10.26 -2.96
N GLN A 59 -12.08 8.96 -3.21
CA GLN A 59 -11.96 8.46 -4.55
C GLN A 59 -13.30 8.65 -5.25
N HIS A 60 -13.46 9.80 -5.89
CA HIS A 60 -14.59 10.00 -6.80
C HIS A 60 -14.35 9.19 -8.08
N PRO A 61 -15.25 8.26 -8.45
CA PRO A 61 -15.32 7.76 -9.81
C PRO A 61 -16.07 8.79 -10.63
N TYR A 62 -15.35 9.54 -11.47
CA TYR A 62 -16.01 10.19 -12.60
C TYR A 62 -16.59 9.07 -13.48
N HIS A 63 -17.91 9.09 -13.62
CA HIS A 63 -18.65 8.27 -14.54
C HIS A 63 -18.38 8.81 -15.94
N ASP A 64 -17.25 8.41 -16.52
CA ASP A 64 -16.97 8.63 -17.93
C ASP A 64 -17.43 7.36 -18.64
N GLN A 65 -18.58 7.45 -19.31
CA GLN A 65 -19.05 6.41 -20.22
C GLN A 65 -18.10 6.39 -21.41
N ASP A 66 -17.05 5.58 -21.33
CA ASP A 66 -16.35 5.13 -22.52
C ASP A 66 -17.17 3.99 -23.14
N GLN A 67 -18.33 4.36 -23.70
CA GLN A 67 -18.98 3.55 -24.73
C GLN A 67 -18.42 4.04 -26.06
N GLY A 68 -17.63 3.18 -26.69
CA GLY A 68 -16.99 3.47 -27.96
C GLY A 68 -17.99 3.96 -29.01
N PHE A 69 -17.70 5.14 -29.53
CA PHE A 69 -18.09 5.57 -30.86
C PHE A 69 -16.99 6.51 -31.36
N ASP A 70 -16.31 6.09 -32.44
CA ASP A 70 -15.49 6.97 -33.25
C ASP A 70 -16.36 8.14 -33.73
N HIS A 71 -16.17 9.31 -33.15
CA HIS A 71 -16.59 10.55 -33.75
C HIS A 71 -15.38 11.45 -33.90
N GLU A 72 -14.98 11.58 -35.16
CA GLU A 72 -14.14 12.62 -35.72
C GLU A 72 -14.67 14.00 -35.26
N TYR A 73 -14.08 14.55 -34.20
CA TYR A 73 -14.35 15.92 -33.75
C TYR A 73 -13.40 16.87 -34.48
N ASP A 74 -13.92 17.49 -35.53
CA ASP A 74 -13.35 18.66 -36.19
C ASP A 74 -13.27 19.83 -35.19
N HIS A 75 -12.08 20.06 -34.63
CA HIS A 75 -11.81 21.20 -33.75
C HIS A 75 -11.37 22.42 -34.58
N LYS A 76 -12.33 23.11 -35.16
CA LYS A 76 -12.15 24.53 -35.51
C LYS A 76 -12.56 25.41 -34.33
N HIS A 77 -11.59 26.24 -33.92
CA HIS A 77 -11.63 27.30 -32.90
C HIS A 77 -11.47 26.90 -31.42
N ASN A 78 -10.23 26.99 -30.91
CA ASN A 78 -9.83 28.10 -30.04
C ASN A 78 -8.29 28.22 -30.00
N GLY A 79 -7.75 29.37 -30.38
CA GLY A 79 -6.31 29.63 -30.41
C GLY A 79 -5.75 29.87 -29.02
N ASN A 80 -4.98 28.90 -28.52
CA ASN A 80 -3.79 29.09 -27.69
C ASN A 80 -3.10 27.73 -27.44
N GLY A 81 -2.02 27.46 -28.19
CA GLY A 81 -0.85 26.69 -27.75
C GLY A 81 -1.04 25.28 -27.18
N ARG A 82 -1.90 24.43 -27.76
CA ARG A 82 -1.70 22.97 -27.59
C ARG A 82 -0.69 22.54 -28.63
N GLU A 83 0.52 22.21 -28.18
CA GLU A 83 1.48 21.48 -29.01
C GLU A 83 0.77 20.27 -29.62
N GLU A 84 0.84 20.16 -30.95
CA GLU A 84 0.35 18.98 -31.65
C GLU A 84 1.04 17.75 -31.05
N LYS A 85 0.26 16.81 -30.52
CA LYS A 85 0.81 15.58 -29.97
C LYS A 85 1.61 14.88 -31.06
N GLU A 86 2.90 14.74 -30.84
CA GLU A 86 3.79 14.10 -31.79
C GLU A 86 3.25 12.71 -32.18
N PHE A 87 3.08 12.50 -33.48
CA PHE A 87 2.50 11.29 -34.03
C PHE A 87 3.58 10.43 -34.67
N PHE A 88 3.84 9.28 -34.06
CA PHE A 88 4.90 8.35 -34.48
C PHE A 88 4.50 7.43 -35.64
N GLY A 89 3.28 7.56 -36.17
CA GLY A 89 2.72 6.69 -37.20
C GLY A 89 1.97 5.47 -36.64
N MET A 90 1.19 4.82 -37.50
CA MET A 90 0.54 3.55 -37.18
C MET A 90 1.43 2.36 -37.57
N LEU A 91 1.22 1.24 -36.89
CA LEU A 91 1.68 -0.08 -37.33
C LEU A 91 0.77 -0.56 -38.48
N ALA A 92 1.33 -1.30 -39.43
CA ALA A 92 0.51 -1.97 -40.44
C ALA A 92 -0.35 -3.07 -39.78
N ASP A 93 -1.49 -3.41 -40.38
CA ASP A 93 -2.43 -4.41 -39.83
C ASP A 93 -1.74 -5.75 -39.53
N GLU A 94 -0.82 -6.18 -40.40
CA GLU A 94 -0.04 -7.40 -40.23
C GLU A 94 0.91 -7.34 -39.03
N GLU A 95 1.56 -6.19 -38.82
CA GLU A 95 2.46 -5.94 -37.70
C GLU A 95 1.66 -5.88 -36.39
N GLN A 96 0.53 -5.18 -36.40
CA GLN A 96 -0.34 -5.06 -35.23
C GLN A 96 -0.86 -6.44 -34.79
N GLU A 97 -1.26 -7.29 -35.73
CA GLU A 97 -1.69 -8.66 -35.46
C GLU A 97 -0.54 -9.56 -35.00
N TYR A 98 0.68 -9.37 -35.54
CA TYR A 98 1.87 -10.07 -35.05
C TYR A 98 2.15 -9.74 -33.58
N PHE A 99 2.24 -8.45 -33.24
CA PHE A 99 2.55 -8.01 -31.88
C PHE A 99 1.43 -8.34 -30.90
N ARG A 100 0.17 -8.27 -31.32
CA ARG A 100 -0.96 -8.72 -30.49
C ARG A 100 -0.84 -10.20 -30.14
N ARG A 101 -0.54 -11.06 -31.12
CA ARG A 101 -0.35 -12.50 -30.86
C ARG A 101 0.87 -12.76 -29.98
N ALA A 102 1.94 -11.98 -30.14
CA ALA A 102 3.11 -12.07 -29.27
C ALA A 102 2.76 -11.71 -27.81
N ASP A 103 1.93 -10.69 -27.60
CA ASP A 103 1.45 -10.29 -26.28
C ASP A 103 0.65 -11.40 -25.58
N GLU A 104 -0.32 -11.99 -26.30
CA GLU A 104 -1.15 -13.08 -25.81
C GLU A 104 -0.30 -14.31 -25.45
N MET A 105 0.73 -14.63 -26.25
CA MET A 105 1.62 -15.76 -26.00
C MET A 105 2.49 -15.55 -24.74
N LEU A 106 3.01 -14.33 -24.53
CA LEU A 106 3.77 -13.97 -23.32
C LEU A 106 2.90 -13.93 -22.07
N GLU A 107 1.65 -13.48 -22.19
CA GLU A 107 0.69 -13.49 -21.08
C GLU A 107 0.32 -14.91 -20.63
N LEU A 108 0.08 -15.81 -21.59
CA LEU A 108 -0.24 -17.21 -21.31
C LEU A 108 0.97 -17.99 -20.78
N ASN A 109 2.19 -17.59 -21.15
CA ASN A 109 3.45 -18.21 -20.76
C ASN A 109 3.47 -19.74 -20.97
N GLN A 110 2.94 -20.21 -22.11
CA GLN A 110 2.83 -21.63 -22.47
C GLN A 110 4.02 -22.09 -23.33
N PHE A 111 5.23 -21.69 -22.97
CA PHE A 111 6.43 -22.12 -23.68
C PHE A 111 6.87 -23.51 -23.20
N PRO A 112 7.35 -24.40 -24.10
CA PRO A 112 7.82 -25.73 -23.69
C PRO A 112 9.02 -25.66 -22.74
N THR A 113 9.92 -24.70 -22.97
CA THR A 113 11.12 -24.45 -22.16
C THR A 113 11.37 -22.97 -21.96
N THR A 114 12.25 -22.62 -21.02
CA THR A 114 12.69 -21.24 -20.78
C THR A 114 13.52 -20.70 -21.96
N GLU A 115 14.31 -21.57 -22.58
CA GLU A 115 15.14 -21.28 -23.74
C GLU A 115 14.28 -20.94 -24.97
N ASP A 116 13.19 -21.68 -25.20
CA ASP A 116 12.23 -21.38 -26.29
C ASP A 116 11.58 -20.00 -26.11
N ARG A 117 11.28 -19.62 -24.87
CA ARG A 117 10.75 -18.29 -24.55
C ARG A 117 11.79 -17.22 -24.86
N ASP A 118 13.04 -17.44 -24.50
CA ASP A 118 14.11 -16.45 -24.69
C ASP A 118 14.43 -16.27 -26.19
N MET A 119 14.45 -17.35 -26.99
CA MET A 119 14.53 -17.26 -28.46
C MET A 119 13.34 -16.51 -29.07
N PHE A 120 12.13 -16.79 -28.58
CA PHE A 120 10.92 -16.08 -29.02
C PHE A 120 11.03 -14.58 -28.72
N LEU A 121 11.45 -14.21 -27.51
CA LEU A 121 11.65 -12.81 -27.12
C LEU A 121 12.66 -12.11 -28.02
N GLU A 122 13.79 -12.75 -28.33
CA GLU A 122 14.80 -12.20 -29.24
C GLU A 122 14.20 -11.90 -30.62
N SER A 123 13.37 -12.81 -31.16
CA SER A 123 12.67 -12.58 -32.42
C SER A 123 11.71 -11.39 -32.37
N VAL A 124 10.99 -11.22 -31.25
CA VAL A 124 10.05 -10.10 -31.06
C VAL A 124 10.80 -8.78 -30.90
N PHE A 125 11.92 -8.75 -30.17
CA PHE A 125 12.77 -7.57 -30.05
C PHE A 125 13.34 -7.14 -31.40
N LYS A 126 13.76 -8.10 -32.23
CA LYS A 126 14.25 -7.82 -33.58
C LYS A 126 13.17 -7.22 -34.46
N GLU A 127 11.94 -7.73 -34.38
CA GLU A 127 10.80 -7.19 -35.15
C GLU A 127 10.36 -5.81 -34.65
N ALA A 128 10.54 -5.52 -33.35
CA ALA A 128 10.23 -4.23 -32.74
C ALA A 128 11.24 -3.13 -33.08
N GLN A 129 12.43 -3.47 -33.60
CA GLN A 129 13.50 -2.52 -33.88
C GLN A 129 13.07 -1.49 -34.94
N GLY A 130 13.21 -0.20 -34.62
CA GLY A 130 12.73 0.92 -35.44
C GLY A 130 11.22 1.17 -35.39
N LYS A 131 10.47 0.41 -34.57
CA LYS A 131 9.01 0.51 -34.37
C LYS A 131 8.65 0.77 -32.91
N GLU A 132 9.64 1.04 -32.05
CA GLU A 132 9.50 1.12 -30.60
C GLU A 132 8.53 2.22 -30.18
N LEU A 133 8.66 3.42 -30.79
CA LEU A 133 7.78 4.56 -30.52
C LEU A 133 6.32 4.25 -30.89
N LYS A 134 6.09 3.64 -32.06
CA LYS A 134 4.75 3.21 -32.52
C LYS A 134 4.13 2.18 -31.59
N LEU A 135 4.93 1.21 -31.14
CA LEU A 135 4.50 0.19 -30.18
C LEU A 135 4.11 0.81 -28.84
N ALA A 136 4.94 1.70 -28.29
CA ALA A 136 4.70 2.37 -27.03
C ALA A 136 3.48 3.30 -27.08
N SER A 137 3.23 3.97 -28.20
CA SER A 137 2.07 4.85 -28.38
C SER A 137 0.80 4.15 -28.84
N SER A 138 0.83 2.83 -29.07
CA SER A 138 -0.34 2.07 -29.54
C SER A 138 -1.23 1.56 -28.41
N GLN A 139 -2.55 1.68 -28.58
CA GLN A 139 -3.53 1.14 -27.62
C GLN A 139 -3.43 -0.39 -27.48
N SER A 140 -3.17 -1.10 -28.57
CA SER A 140 -3.12 -2.56 -28.58
C SER A 140 -1.75 -3.11 -28.16
N CYS A 141 -0.66 -2.37 -28.47
CA CYS A 141 0.69 -2.90 -28.35
C CYS A 141 1.51 -2.30 -27.21
N SER A 142 1.05 -1.22 -26.55
CA SER A 142 1.74 -0.64 -25.39
C SER A 142 1.88 -1.62 -24.23
N ARG A 143 0.89 -2.51 -24.04
CA ARG A 143 0.97 -3.60 -23.05
C ARG A 143 2.11 -4.57 -23.36
N LEU A 144 2.27 -4.95 -24.63
CA LEU A 144 3.41 -5.75 -25.07
C LEU A 144 4.72 -5.04 -24.76
N MET A 145 4.81 -3.75 -25.07
CA MET A 145 6.02 -2.97 -24.77
C MET A 145 6.35 -2.97 -23.27
N GLU A 146 5.37 -2.80 -22.39
CA GLU A 146 5.58 -2.93 -20.93
C GLU A 146 6.06 -4.34 -20.53
N ARG A 147 5.52 -5.40 -21.15
CA ARG A 147 5.96 -6.79 -20.93
C ARG A 147 7.38 -7.03 -21.42
N LEU A 148 7.73 -6.51 -22.60
CA LEU A 148 9.08 -6.58 -23.16
C LEU A 148 10.08 -5.89 -22.23
N ILE A 149 9.79 -4.67 -21.77
CA ILE A 149 10.62 -3.93 -20.81
C ILE A 149 10.88 -4.73 -19.53
N GLN A 150 9.87 -5.45 -19.02
CA GLN A 150 10.04 -6.29 -17.84
C GLN A 150 11.01 -7.45 -18.07
N LEU A 151 11.08 -7.97 -19.29
CA LEU A 151 11.93 -9.10 -19.65
C LEU A 151 13.28 -8.68 -20.28
N SER A 152 13.46 -7.38 -20.57
CA SER A 152 14.66 -6.88 -21.23
C SER A 152 15.94 -7.13 -20.42
N SER A 153 17.04 -7.40 -21.13
CA SER A 153 18.41 -7.36 -20.60
C SER A 153 18.86 -5.92 -20.33
N THR A 154 20.09 -5.71 -19.84
CA THR A 154 20.64 -4.35 -19.64
C THR A 154 20.83 -3.62 -20.96
N SER A 155 21.47 -4.26 -21.95
CA SER A 155 21.69 -3.66 -23.28
C SER A 155 20.36 -3.34 -23.99
N GLN A 156 19.36 -4.22 -23.90
CA GLN A 156 18.02 -3.94 -24.46
C GLN A 156 17.34 -2.75 -23.79
N LYS A 157 17.50 -2.55 -22.47
CA LYS A 157 16.98 -1.36 -21.80
C LYS A 157 17.69 -0.09 -22.29
N LYS A 158 19.02 -0.13 -22.43
CA LYS A 158 19.80 1.01 -22.98
C LYS A 158 19.37 1.35 -24.41
N HIS A 159 19.16 0.34 -25.26
CA HIS A 159 18.61 0.52 -26.60
C HIS A 159 17.23 1.19 -26.58
N LEU A 160 16.33 0.76 -25.68
CA LEU A 160 15.01 1.39 -25.53
C LEU A 160 15.10 2.85 -25.06
N PHE A 161 16.03 3.17 -24.16
CA PHE A 161 16.30 4.58 -23.78
C PHE A 161 16.76 5.40 -24.99
N ALA A 162 17.67 4.86 -25.80
CA ALA A 162 18.12 5.54 -27.02
C ALA A 162 17.00 5.70 -28.05
N ALA A 163 16.17 4.67 -28.26
CA ALA A 163 15.03 4.70 -29.17
C ALA A 163 13.93 5.68 -28.74
N PHE A 164 13.77 5.92 -27.42
CA PHE A 164 12.84 6.91 -26.87
C PHE A 164 13.46 8.30 -26.74
N GLY A 165 14.78 8.42 -26.88
CA GLY A 165 15.49 9.68 -26.77
C GLY A 165 14.97 10.72 -27.76
N SER A 166 14.97 11.98 -27.35
CA SER A 166 14.37 13.14 -28.04
C SER A 166 12.84 13.15 -28.13
N HIS A 167 12.17 12.12 -27.62
CA HIS A 167 10.71 12.00 -27.62
C HIS A 167 10.11 11.79 -26.22
N PHE A 168 10.92 11.70 -25.15
CA PHE A 168 10.43 11.53 -23.79
C PHE A 168 9.39 12.58 -23.39
N LEU A 169 9.56 13.85 -23.75
CA LEU A 169 8.57 14.90 -23.41
C LEU A 169 7.18 14.55 -23.97
N SER A 170 7.10 14.05 -25.19
CA SER A 170 5.84 13.59 -25.81
C SER A 170 5.34 12.29 -25.17
N LEU A 171 6.24 11.32 -24.97
CA LEU A 171 5.89 9.99 -24.46
C LEU A 171 5.36 10.03 -23.02
N VAL A 172 5.95 10.85 -22.12
CA VAL A 172 5.49 10.95 -20.73
C VAL A 172 4.09 11.59 -20.62
N GLN A 173 3.69 12.39 -21.60
CA GLN A 173 2.35 13.00 -21.68
C GLN A 173 1.34 12.10 -22.42
N HIS A 174 1.79 10.99 -22.98
CA HIS A 174 0.94 10.13 -23.80
C HIS A 174 0.16 9.11 -22.95
N ARG A 175 -1.11 8.88 -23.29
CA ARG A 175 -2.03 8.02 -22.51
C ARG A 175 -1.61 6.54 -22.38
N PHE A 176 -0.75 6.07 -23.27
CA PHE A 176 -0.22 4.70 -23.29
C PHE A 176 1.29 4.70 -23.02
N ALA A 177 2.08 5.36 -23.88
CA ALA A 177 3.53 5.44 -23.73
C ALA A 177 4.04 5.95 -22.37
N SER A 178 3.30 6.78 -21.64
CA SER A 178 3.69 7.18 -20.27
C SER A 178 3.89 5.99 -19.34
N HIS A 179 3.07 4.93 -19.51
CA HIS A 179 3.22 3.67 -18.78
C HIS A 179 4.45 2.88 -19.21
N CYS A 180 4.79 2.89 -20.51
CA CYS A 180 6.03 2.32 -21.01
C CYS A 180 7.25 3.05 -20.42
N CYS A 181 7.22 4.39 -20.34
CA CYS A 181 8.27 5.17 -19.68
C CYS A 181 8.37 4.83 -18.18
N GLU A 182 7.25 4.75 -17.46
CA GLU A 182 7.25 4.32 -16.05
C GLU A 182 7.89 2.94 -15.88
N ALA A 183 7.51 1.96 -16.72
CA ALA A 183 8.07 0.63 -16.69
C ALA A 183 9.58 0.65 -16.98
N LEU A 184 10.01 1.40 -18.00
CA LEU A 184 11.42 1.51 -18.38
C LEU A 184 12.24 2.09 -17.23
N PHE A 185 11.77 3.17 -16.62
CA PHE A 185 12.47 3.82 -15.50
C PHE A 185 12.56 2.92 -14.27
N LEU A 186 11.47 2.25 -13.89
CA LEU A 186 11.47 1.34 -12.74
C LEU A 186 12.37 0.13 -12.95
N ARG A 187 12.34 -0.46 -14.15
CA ARG A 187 13.11 -1.68 -14.46
C ARG A 187 14.59 -1.39 -14.72
N SER A 188 14.94 -0.15 -15.06
CA SER A 188 16.33 0.30 -15.18
C SER A 188 16.93 0.85 -13.89
N ALA A 189 16.10 1.07 -12.86
CA ALA A 189 16.53 1.64 -11.58
C ALA A 189 17.63 0.81 -10.90
N GLY A 190 17.54 -0.52 -10.93
CA GLY A 190 18.53 -1.43 -10.35
C GLY A 190 19.84 -1.51 -11.15
N VAL A 191 19.79 -1.22 -12.46
CA VAL A 191 20.97 -1.21 -13.34
C VAL A 191 21.92 -0.09 -12.94
N VAL A 192 21.40 1.10 -12.65
CA VAL A 192 22.21 2.24 -12.16
C VAL A 192 23.01 1.84 -10.92
N THR A 193 22.38 1.13 -9.98
CA THR A 193 23.05 0.68 -8.75
C THR A 193 24.13 -0.37 -9.03
N GLN A 194 23.93 -1.25 -10.02
CA GLN A 194 24.94 -2.24 -10.44
C GLN A 194 26.14 -1.59 -11.11
N GLU A 195 25.90 -0.67 -12.05
CA GLU A 195 26.96 0.07 -12.73
C GLU A 195 27.77 0.90 -11.74
N LEU A 196 27.12 1.56 -10.77
CA LEU A 196 27.80 2.29 -9.68
C LEU A 196 28.70 1.39 -8.83
N ALA A 197 28.30 0.12 -8.62
CA ALA A 197 29.08 -0.85 -7.87
C ALA A 197 30.21 -1.49 -8.71
N GLY A 198 30.43 -1.05 -9.95
CA GLY A 198 31.43 -1.62 -10.86
C GLY A 198 31.01 -2.96 -11.48
N PHE A 199 29.76 -3.39 -11.28
CA PHE A 199 29.21 -4.56 -11.96
C PHE A 199 28.70 -4.14 -13.34
N VAL A 200 29.59 -4.16 -14.32
CA VAL A 200 29.20 -4.19 -15.73
C VAL A 200 28.94 -5.66 -16.05
N LEU A 201 27.67 -6.05 -16.21
CA LEU A 201 27.33 -7.36 -16.77
C LEU A 201 27.93 -7.40 -18.18
N ASP A 202 29.01 -8.18 -18.33
CA ASP A 202 29.66 -8.46 -19.59
C ASP A 202 28.60 -8.82 -20.64
N THR A 203 28.69 -8.14 -21.78
CA THR A 203 27.96 -8.36 -23.01
C THR A 203 28.30 -9.75 -23.59
N GLN A 204 27.97 -10.83 -22.90
CA GLN A 204 28.05 -12.17 -23.44
C GLN A 204 26.93 -12.36 -24.47
N GLY A 205 27.19 -11.91 -25.69
CA GLY A 205 26.30 -12.09 -26.85
C GLY A 205 26.48 -11.09 -28.00
N ALA A 206 27.20 -9.98 -27.83
CA ALA A 206 27.34 -8.98 -28.89
C ALA A 206 28.36 -9.41 -29.96
N THR A 207 27.95 -9.40 -31.23
CA THR A 207 28.86 -9.56 -32.37
C THR A 207 29.83 -8.37 -32.45
N PRO A 208 31.05 -8.54 -32.99
CA PRO A 208 32.12 -7.52 -32.96
C PRO A 208 31.85 -6.21 -33.72
N ALA A 209 30.62 -5.99 -34.22
CA ALA A 209 30.20 -4.77 -34.93
C ALA A 209 29.46 -3.74 -34.04
N GLN A 210 29.24 -4.03 -32.75
CA GLN A 210 28.46 -3.18 -31.82
C GLN A 210 29.31 -2.59 -30.68
N GLN A 211 30.60 -2.35 -30.89
CA GLN A 211 31.46 -1.65 -29.94
C GLN A 211 31.40 -0.12 -30.15
N GLU A 212 30.20 0.46 -30.09
CA GLU A 212 30.11 1.86 -29.66
C GLU A 212 30.14 1.87 -28.12
N PRO A 213 30.77 2.86 -27.49
CA PRO A 213 30.69 3.00 -26.03
C PRO A 213 29.23 3.24 -25.65
N GLU A 214 28.53 2.19 -25.23
CA GLU A 214 27.16 2.30 -24.74
C GLU A 214 27.16 3.27 -23.54
N ALA A 215 26.38 4.35 -23.63
CA ALA A 215 26.18 5.28 -22.53
C ALA A 215 25.81 4.53 -21.24
N SER A 216 26.31 5.02 -20.11
CA SER A 216 25.91 4.48 -18.80
C SER A 216 24.41 4.70 -18.59
N MET A 217 23.79 3.83 -17.78
CA MET A 217 22.39 4.03 -17.40
C MET A 217 22.20 5.36 -16.64
N GLU A 218 23.22 5.80 -15.89
CA GLU A 218 23.25 7.12 -15.27
C GLU A 218 23.09 8.24 -16.31
N GLU A 219 23.91 8.26 -17.36
CA GLU A 219 23.86 9.27 -18.42
C GLU A 219 22.53 9.24 -19.17
N LEU A 220 21.96 8.06 -19.42
CA LEU A 220 20.66 7.93 -20.08
C LEU A 220 19.53 8.57 -19.25
N PHE A 221 19.53 8.38 -17.93
CA PHE A 221 18.57 9.07 -17.06
C PHE A 221 18.77 10.57 -17.07
N LEU A 222 20.02 11.05 -17.02
CA LEU A 222 20.31 12.49 -17.06
C LEU A 222 19.88 13.12 -18.39
N ALA A 223 20.16 12.47 -19.52
CA ALA A 223 19.71 12.91 -20.83
C ALA A 223 18.18 13.00 -20.93
N THR A 224 17.46 12.03 -20.36
CA THR A 224 15.99 12.11 -20.24
C THR A 224 15.56 13.35 -19.44
N LEU A 225 16.26 13.71 -18.37
CA LEU A 225 15.90 14.88 -17.56
C LEU A 225 16.18 16.19 -18.28
N ASP A 226 17.28 16.27 -19.03
CA ASP A 226 17.60 17.44 -19.86
C ASP A 226 16.53 17.67 -20.94
N GLU A 227 15.93 16.60 -21.49
CA GLU A 227 14.82 16.71 -22.44
C GLU A 227 13.53 17.28 -21.81
N LEU A 228 13.29 17.00 -20.53
CA LEU A 228 12.12 17.49 -19.80
C LEU A 228 12.29 18.92 -19.26
N GLU A 229 13.51 19.46 -19.34
CA GLU A 229 13.84 20.81 -18.87
C GLU A 229 12.97 21.87 -19.57
N GLY A 230 12.67 22.96 -18.86
CA GLY A 230 11.75 24.01 -19.33
C GLY A 230 10.26 23.66 -19.23
N ASN A 231 9.90 22.38 -19.21
CA ASN A 231 8.50 21.92 -19.16
C ASN A 231 8.05 21.41 -17.78
N LEU A 232 8.99 21.25 -16.84
CA LEU A 232 8.75 20.61 -15.54
C LEU A 232 7.55 21.19 -14.76
N THR A 233 7.37 22.50 -14.73
CA THR A 233 6.25 23.16 -14.03
C THR A 233 4.90 22.70 -14.58
N PHE A 234 4.76 22.58 -15.90
CA PHE A 234 3.54 22.11 -16.55
C PHE A 234 3.29 20.62 -16.26
N LEU A 235 4.34 19.79 -16.34
CA LEU A 235 4.26 18.34 -16.11
C LEU A 235 3.78 17.97 -14.70
N LEU A 236 3.95 18.85 -13.70
CA LEU A 236 3.39 18.66 -12.36
C LEU A 236 1.87 18.43 -12.38
N THR A 237 1.18 19.08 -13.31
CA THR A 237 -0.29 19.07 -13.37
C THR A 237 -0.86 18.25 -14.52
N ASP A 238 0.00 17.75 -15.41
CA ASP A 238 -0.43 16.87 -16.49
C ASP A 238 -0.92 15.51 -15.95
N ARG A 239 -2.01 15.00 -16.54
CA ARG A 239 -2.71 13.81 -16.06
C ARG A 239 -1.90 12.51 -16.21
N PHE A 240 -0.94 12.49 -17.13
CA PHE A 240 -0.08 11.34 -17.40
C PHE A 240 1.34 11.62 -16.90
N ALA A 241 1.95 12.73 -17.32
CA ALA A 241 3.35 13.01 -17.04
C ALA A 241 3.64 13.21 -15.55
N SER A 242 2.67 13.69 -14.76
CA SER A 242 2.84 13.80 -13.30
C SER A 242 3.13 12.44 -12.64
N HIS A 243 2.61 11.33 -13.18
CA HIS A 243 2.93 9.98 -12.70
C HIS A 243 4.35 9.62 -13.04
N THR A 244 4.73 9.77 -14.31
CA THR A 244 6.08 9.47 -14.79
C THR A 244 7.16 10.31 -14.10
N LEU A 245 6.89 11.59 -13.82
CA LEU A 245 7.79 12.47 -13.06
C LEU A 245 7.96 12.01 -11.61
N ARG A 246 6.89 11.55 -10.95
CA ARG A 246 7.00 10.92 -9.61
C ARG A 246 7.87 9.66 -9.67
N VAL A 247 7.73 8.84 -10.71
CA VAL A 247 8.59 7.66 -10.92
C VAL A 247 10.05 8.05 -11.07
N LEU A 248 10.37 9.04 -11.91
CA LEU A 248 11.73 9.55 -12.07
C LEU A 248 12.31 10.02 -10.73
N LEU A 249 11.58 10.85 -9.98
CA LEU A 249 12.01 11.33 -8.66
C LEU A 249 12.27 10.19 -7.64
N LEU A 250 11.45 9.13 -7.67
CA LEU A 250 11.66 7.94 -6.84
C LEU A 250 12.89 7.14 -7.27
N VAL A 251 13.11 7.02 -8.58
CA VAL A 251 14.29 6.34 -9.14
C VAL A 251 15.56 7.08 -8.74
N LEU A 252 15.60 8.39 -8.98
CA LEU A 252 16.73 9.28 -8.70
C LEU A 252 17.07 9.36 -7.21
N SER A 253 16.06 9.31 -6.34
CA SER A 253 16.26 9.38 -4.88
C SER A 253 16.68 8.04 -4.25
N GLY A 254 16.77 6.96 -5.03
CA GLY A 254 17.19 5.63 -4.54
C GLY A 254 16.21 5.00 -3.54
N ARG A 255 14.97 5.46 -3.48
CA ARG A 255 13.98 4.98 -2.51
C ARG A 255 13.44 3.60 -2.87
N PRO A 256 12.95 2.82 -1.89
CA PRO A 256 12.31 1.54 -2.14
C PRO A 256 11.08 1.73 -3.02
N LEU A 257 11.07 1.05 -4.17
CA LEU A 257 9.98 1.16 -5.16
C LEU A 257 8.75 0.34 -4.75
N ASP A 258 8.93 -0.59 -3.81
CA ASP A 258 7.88 -1.46 -3.28
C ASP A 258 7.20 -0.93 -2.02
N ASP A 259 7.60 0.21 -1.46
CA ASP A 259 6.98 0.72 -0.23
C ASP A 259 5.50 1.09 -0.43
N ALA A 260 4.66 0.84 0.57
CA ALA A 260 3.21 1.09 0.48
C ALA A 260 2.91 2.58 0.24
N SER A 261 3.71 3.47 0.82
CA SER A 261 3.62 4.92 0.62
C SER A 261 3.91 5.31 -0.83
N VAL A 262 4.95 4.71 -1.42
CA VAL A 262 5.38 4.88 -2.81
C VAL A 262 4.34 4.33 -3.78
N ARG A 263 3.75 3.16 -3.51
CA ARG A 263 2.67 2.60 -4.32
C ARG A 263 1.44 3.51 -4.35
N THR A 264 1.08 4.15 -3.24
CA THR A 264 -0.03 5.12 -3.21
C THR A 264 0.30 6.38 -4.00
N LEU A 265 1.57 6.83 -4.00
CA LEU A 265 2.02 7.95 -4.82
C LEU A 265 2.07 7.62 -6.31
N MET A 266 2.34 6.37 -6.72
CA MET A 266 2.48 6.00 -8.13
C MET A 266 1.18 5.55 -8.80
N LYS A 267 0.27 4.88 -8.07
CA LYS A 267 -0.88 4.22 -8.68
C LYS A 267 -1.93 5.21 -9.19
N SER A 268 -2.09 5.27 -10.51
CA SER A 268 -3.35 5.67 -11.12
C SER A 268 -4.41 4.63 -10.75
N LYS A 269 -5.59 5.07 -10.26
CA LYS A 269 -6.67 4.18 -9.78
C LYS A 269 -7.20 3.21 -10.85
N LYS A 270 -6.91 3.48 -12.13
CA LYS A 270 -7.33 2.68 -13.30
C LYS A 270 -6.19 1.87 -13.92
N LYS A 271 -4.97 1.91 -13.38
CA LYS A 271 -3.83 1.20 -13.97
C LYS A 271 -3.97 -0.31 -13.76
N GLU A 272 -3.98 -1.05 -14.87
CA GLU A 272 -3.87 -2.50 -14.89
C GLU A 272 -2.45 -2.91 -14.51
N HIS A 273 -2.29 -3.90 -13.64
CA HIS A 273 -0.96 -4.38 -13.25
C HIS A 273 -0.48 -5.42 -14.26
N ILE A 274 0.34 -4.99 -15.21
CA ILE A 274 0.94 -5.88 -16.21
C ILE A 274 2.06 -6.67 -15.54
N SER A 275 1.92 -8.00 -15.47
CA SER A 275 2.94 -8.91 -14.96
C SER A 275 3.27 -9.98 -15.98
N VAL A 276 4.54 -10.42 -16.01
CA VAL A 276 4.99 -11.50 -16.89
C VAL A 276 5.83 -12.52 -16.12
N ALA A 277 5.67 -13.80 -16.44
CA ALA A 277 6.50 -14.85 -15.84
C ALA A 277 7.98 -14.67 -16.22
N GLY A 278 8.88 -14.75 -15.24
CA GLY A 278 10.31 -14.44 -15.40
C GLY A 278 10.72 -13.02 -15.00
N SER A 279 9.75 -12.12 -14.77
CA SER A 279 10.02 -10.73 -14.34
C SER A 279 10.54 -10.60 -12.90
N ALA A 280 10.40 -11.64 -12.07
CA ALA A 280 10.64 -11.59 -10.62
C ALA A 280 12.10 -11.29 -10.22
N ALA A 281 13.08 -11.73 -11.02
CA ALA A 281 14.50 -11.50 -10.72
C ALA A 281 14.87 -10.01 -10.77
N ALA A 282 14.29 -9.26 -11.71
CA ALA A 282 14.50 -7.82 -11.80
C ALA A 282 13.75 -7.02 -10.72
N ASP A 283 12.67 -7.58 -10.15
CA ASP A 283 12.00 -6.99 -8.99
C ASP A 283 12.81 -7.17 -7.71
N GLU A 284 13.55 -8.29 -7.57
CA GLU A 284 14.44 -8.50 -6.41
C GLU A 284 15.55 -7.46 -6.32
N GLN A 285 16.13 -7.07 -7.46
CA GLN A 285 17.19 -6.06 -7.53
C GLN A 285 16.73 -4.66 -7.09
N ASN A 286 15.42 -4.41 -7.13
CA ASN A 286 14.80 -3.14 -6.77
C ASN A 286 14.18 -3.13 -5.36
N LYS A 287 14.38 -4.19 -4.57
CA LYS A 287 13.88 -4.27 -3.20
C LYS A 287 14.74 -3.41 -2.26
N GLY A 288 14.08 -2.56 -1.48
CA GLY A 288 14.76 -1.76 -0.46
C GLY A 288 15.44 -0.49 -1.00
N VAL A 289 16.24 0.14 -0.14
CA VAL A 289 16.94 1.39 -0.46
C VAL A 289 18.10 1.10 -1.40
N ARG A 290 18.16 1.81 -2.53
CA ARG A 290 19.18 1.66 -3.57
C ARG A 290 20.25 2.74 -3.45
N ALA A 291 21.51 2.37 -3.67
CA ALA A 291 22.59 3.34 -3.84
C ALA A 291 22.46 3.99 -5.22
N VAL A 292 22.59 5.32 -5.26
CA VAL A 292 22.47 6.13 -6.48
C VAL A 292 23.68 7.07 -6.61
N PRO A 293 24.10 7.40 -7.84
CA PRO A 293 25.19 8.33 -8.08
C PRO A 293 24.92 9.74 -7.51
N PRO A 294 25.96 10.51 -7.12
CA PRO A 294 25.80 11.87 -6.62
C PRO A 294 25.09 12.82 -7.61
N SER A 295 25.27 12.59 -8.92
CA SER A 295 24.61 13.33 -10.00
C SER A 295 23.08 13.30 -9.87
N PHE A 296 22.50 12.18 -9.41
CA PHE A 296 21.05 12.05 -9.23
C PHE A 296 20.53 12.96 -8.11
N GLY A 297 21.30 13.13 -7.03
CA GLY A 297 20.95 14.07 -5.95
C GLY A 297 20.96 15.53 -6.42
N LEU A 298 21.93 15.88 -7.28
CA LEU A 298 21.99 17.20 -7.93
C LEU A 298 20.81 17.38 -8.90
N ALA A 299 20.51 16.36 -9.71
CA ALA A 299 19.39 16.39 -10.64
C ALA A 299 18.04 16.57 -9.93
N VAL A 300 17.79 15.87 -8.82
CA VAL A 300 16.57 16.08 -8.01
C VAL A 300 16.50 17.51 -7.47
N THR A 301 17.63 18.06 -7.02
CA THR A 301 17.68 19.45 -6.54
C THR A 301 17.34 20.44 -7.67
N LYS A 302 17.90 20.23 -8.87
CA LYS A 302 17.60 21.03 -10.07
C LYS A 302 16.12 20.93 -10.45
N ILE A 303 15.56 19.72 -10.50
CA ILE A 303 14.13 19.51 -10.81
C ILE A 303 13.23 20.24 -9.83
N ILE A 304 13.52 20.19 -8.52
CA ILE A 304 12.72 20.90 -7.51
C ILE A 304 12.76 22.40 -7.77
N ALA A 305 13.94 22.96 -8.06
CA ALA A 305 14.09 24.39 -8.36
C ALA A 305 13.33 24.76 -9.64
N ASP A 306 13.56 24.06 -10.74
CA ASP A 306 12.98 24.38 -12.05
C ASP A 306 11.45 24.19 -12.10
N ALA A 307 10.95 23.16 -11.42
CA ALA A 307 9.50 22.90 -11.35
C ALA A 307 8.75 23.92 -10.48
N THR A 308 9.45 24.70 -9.66
CA THR A 308 8.86 25.66 -8.72
C THR A 308 9.25 27.12 -9.02
N ALA A 309 10.25 27.36 -9.86
CA ALA A 309 10.76 28.68 -10.20
C ALA A 309 9.70 29.64 -10.77
N GLY A 310 8.73 29.11 -11.53
CA GLY A 310 7.63 29.89 -12.12
C GLY A 310 6.41 30.06 -11.23
N LEU A 311 6.41 29.50 -10.00
CA LEU A 311 5.26 29.51 -9.11
C LEU A 311 5.44 30.59 -8.03
N ASP A 312 4.57 31.59 -8.04
CA ASP A 312 4.42 32.54 -6.94
C ASP A 312 3.67 31.91 -5.75
N ASP A 313 3.54 32.65 -4.65
CA ASP A 313 2.80 32.21 -3.46
C ASP A 313 1.37 31.74 -3.79
N THR A 314 0.73 32.38 -4.78
CA THR A 314 -0.62 32.02 -5.26
C THR A 314 -0.58 30.70 -6.00
N GLY A 315 0.33 30.54 -6.96
CA GLY A 315 0.53 29.32 -7.74
C GLY A 315 0.83 28.11 -6.86
N LEU A 316 1.68 28.25 -5.84
CA LEU A 316 1.98 27.19 -4.88
C LEU A 316 0.75 26.81 -4.05
N ARG A 317 -0.08 27.78 -3.61
CA ARG A 317 -1.33 27.51 -2.89
C ARG A 317 -2.34 26.77 -3.76
N VAL A 318 -2.45 27.13 -5.03
CA VAL A 318 -3.32 26.44 -5.99
C VAL A 318 -2.81 25.02 -6.23
N LEU A 319 -1.51 24.84 -6.45
CA LEU A 319 -0.89 23.53 -6.65
C LEU A 319 -1.05 22.63 -5.42
N ALA A 320 -0.94 23.19 -4.21
CA ALA A 320 -1.18 22.49 -2.96
C ALA A 320 -2.61 21.95 -2.82
N LYS A 321 -3.58 22.49 -3.57
CA LYS A 321 -4.98 21.99 -3.60
C LYS A 321 -5.31 21.25 -4.88
N HIS A 322 -4.38 21.16 -5.83
CA HIS A 322 -4.61 20.53 -7.14
C HIS A 322 -4.56 19.00 -7.04
N ALA A 323 -5.60 18.30 -7.49
CA ALA A 323 -5.71 16.84 -7.31
C ALA A 323 -4.59 16.02 -7.99
N ILE A 324 -4.06 16.52 -9.11
CA ILE A 324 -2.98 15.86 -9.86
C ILE A 324 -1.60 16.34 -9.38
N GLY A 325 -1.50 17.63 -9.05
CA GLY A 325 -0.22 18.28 -8.74
C GLY A 325 0.22 18.13 -7.29
N ASN A 326 -0.73 18.09 -6.35
CA ASN A 326 -0.45 17.95 -4.93
C ASN A 326 0.36 16.67 -4.60
N PRO A 327 0.09 15.47 -5.16
CA PRO A 327 0.93 14.29 -4.93
C PRO A 327 2.38 14.48 -5.37
N THR A 328 2.64 15.14 -6.50
CA THR A 328 3.99 15.44 -6.96
C THR A 328 4.65 16.49 -6.07
N LEU A 329 3.91 17.53 -5.68
CA LEU A 329 4.38 18.55 -4.74
C LEU A 329 4.74 17.96 -3.37
N GLN A 330 3.98 16.99 -2.87
CA GLN A 330 4.31 16.25 -1.65
C GLN A 330 5.67 15.55 -1.78
N LEU A 331 5.91 14.85 -2.89
CA LEU A 331 7.17 14.16 -3.13
C LEU A 331 8.34 15.15 -3.26
N LEU A 332 8.17 16.24 -4.00
CA LEU A 332 9.18 17.30 -4.12
C LEU A 332 9.53 17.90 -2.75
N LEU A 333 8.53 18.24 -1.95
CA LEU A 333 8.72 18.78 -0.60
C LEU A 333 9.44 17.78 0.31
N GLU A 334 9.06 16.50 0.25
CA GLU A 334 9.72 15.46 1.02
C GLU A 334 11.21 15.29 0.64
N LEU A 335 11.51 15.30 -0.66
CA LEU A 335 12.86 15.19 -1.19
C LEU A 335 13.70 16.43 -0.83
N ASP A 336 13.16 17.64 -1.00
CA ASP A 336 13.80 18.91 -0.59
C ASP A 336 14.27 18.84 0.88
N MET A 337 13.37 18.45 1.78
CA MET A 337 13.68 18.34 3.20
C MET A 337 14.63 17.19 3.54
N THR A 338 14.65 16.11 2.76
CA THR A 338 15.53 14.95 2.99
C THR A 338 16.94 15.27 2.54
N LEU A 339 17.11 15.85 1.35
CA LEU A 339 18.39 16.27 0.80
C LEU A 339 19.01 17.39 1.65
N ALA A 340 18.21 18.38 2.08
CA ALA A 340 18.70 19.45 2.96
C ALA A 340 19.21 18.93 4.33
N LYS A 341 18.70 17.80 4.82
CA LYS A 341 19.22 17.14 6.03
C LYS A 341 20.53 16.41 5.77
N ALA A 342 20.65 15.75 4.62
CA ALA A 342 21.87 15.01 4.25
C ALA A 342 23.06 15.96 4.11
N ASP A 343 22.87 17.13 3.48
CA ASP A 343 23.95 18.11 3.29
C ASP A 343 24.40 18.73 4.61
N LYS A 344 23.45 19.04 5.52
CA LYS A 344 23.81 19.50 6.87
C LYS A 344 24.66 18.49 7.62
N LYS A 345 24.36 17.19 7.48
CA LYS A 345 25.12 16.14 8.14
C LYS A 345 26.54 16.03 7.58
N LYS A 346 26.71 16.11 6.25
CA LYS A 346 28.03 16.11 5.60
C LYS A 346 28.89 17.27 6.07
N ASN A 347 28.35 18.49 6.03
CA ASN A 347 29.09 19.69 6.47
C ASN A 347 29.53 19.59 7.94
N THR A 348 28.69 19.12 8.86
CA THR A 348 29.12 18.90 10.26
C THR A 348 30.16 17.80 10.43
N THR A 349 30.24 16.82 9.53
CA THR A 349 31.23 15.74 9.61
C THR A 349 32.58 16.16 9.02
N GLU A 350 32.57 17.09 8.06
CA GLU A 350 33.78 17.69 7.48
C GLU A 350 34.35 18.80 8.37
N GLU A 351 33.51 19.59 9.04
CA GLU A 351 33.92 20.63 10.01
C GLU A 351 34.56 20.06 11.30
N GLU A 352 34.30 18.79 11.68
CA GLU A 352 34.98 18.12 12.79
C GLU A 352 36.39 17.60 12.44
N GLY A 353 36.83 17.75 11.18
CA GLY A 353 38.17 17.36 10.69
C GLY A 353 39.15 18.51 10.48
N GLU A 354 38.71 19.78 10.58
CA GLU A 354 39.53 20.96 10.33
C GLU A 354 39.36 22.00 11.47
N GLU A 355 39.91 21.72 12.64
CA GLU A 355 40.21 22.77 13.62
C GLU A 355 41.55 23.43 13.28
N GLU A 356 41.47 24.64 12.71
CA GLU A 356 42.16 25.87 13.16
C GLU A 356 42.28 26.88 12.00
N GLY A 357 41.38 27.86 11.94
CA GLY A 357 41.51 28.94 10.96
C GLY A 357 40.32 29.87 10.78
N GLN A 358 40.09 30.75 11.76
CA GLN A 358 39.46 32.08 11.63
C GLN A 358 38.12 32.24 10.87
N GLY A 359 37.09 32.46 11.69
CA GLY A 359 35.87 33.25 11.44
C GLY A 359 35.58 33.77 10.04
N LYS A 360 34.59 33.15 9.39
CA LYS A 360 33.67 33.84 8.48
C LYS A 360 32.25 33.32 8.69
N THR A 361 31.39 34.21 9.16
CA THR A 361 29.95 34.19 8.85
C THR A 361 29.80 34.30 7.33
N GLY A 362 29.72 33.15 6.68
CA GLY A 362 29.35 33.06 5.27
C GLY A 362 28.42 31.87 5.15
N GLU A 363 27.15 32.13 4.82
CA GLU A 363 26.34 31.11 4.17
C GLU A 363 27.15 30.58 2.99
N VAL A 364 27.67 29.36 3.13
CA VAL A 364 28.17 28.61 1.97
C VAL A 364 26.93 28.30 1.14
N SER A 365 26.67 29.17 0.16
CA SER A 365 25.69 28.92 -0.88
C SER A 365 26.21 27.75 -1.71
N THR A 366 25.87 26.54 -1.28
CA THR A 366 25.55 25.52 -2.28
C THR A 366 24.51 26.18 -3.18
N GLY A 367 24.67 26.16 -4.50
CA GLY A 367 23.85 26.90 -5.48
C GLY A 367 22.35 26.54 -5.50
N ARG A 368 21.80 26.03 -4.40
CA ARG A 368 20.37 25.91 -4.14
C ARG A 368 19.78 27.32 -3.99
N GLY A 369 18.83 27.63 -4.85
CA GLY A 369 17.89 28.73 -4.61
C GLY A 369 17.09 28.51 -3.31
N THR A 370 16.11 29.39 -3.06
CA THR A 370 15.19 29.25 -1.93
C THR A 370 14.58 27.86 -1.91
N SER A 371 14.69 27.14 -0.79
CA SER A 371 14.15 25.77 -0.71
C SER A 371 12.62 25.78 -0.83
N LEU A 372 12.03 24.70 -1.34
CA LEU A 372 10.57 24.59 -1.48
C LEU A 372 9.87 24.73 -0.13
N LEU A 373 10.47 24.22 0.95
CA LEU A 373 9.98 24.46 2.31
C LEU A 373 9.91 25.97 2.67
N GLN A 374 10.90 26.76 2.27
CA GLN A 374 10.93 28.21 2.52
C GLN A 374 9.92 28.96 1.64
N GLN A 375 9.72 28.52 0.40
CA GLN A 375 8.68 29.07 -0.48
C GLN A 375 7.27 28.80 0.08
N LEU A 376 7.02 27.58 0.59
CA LEU A 376 5.71 27.24 1.18
C LEU A 376 5.48 27.89 2.55
N LEU A 377 6.55 28.07 3.35
CA LEU A 377 6.48 28.69 4.68
C LEU A 377 7.49 29.84 4.82
N PRO A 378 7.23 31.00 4.19
CA PRO A 378 8.13 32.14 4.23
C PRO A 378 8.42 32.58 5.66
N GLY A 379 9.69 32.79 6.00
CA GLY A 379 10.14 33.24 7.33
C GLY A 379 10.03 32.18 8.45
N ALA A 380 9.69 30.93 8.13
CA ALA A 380 9.63 29.87 9.13
C ALA A 380 11.05 29.54 9.65
N PRO A 381 11.22 29.21 10.94
CA PRO A 381 10.17 28.89 11.91
C PRO A 381 9.55 30.11 12.62
N LYS A 382 10.15 31.32 12.54
CA LYS A 382 9.70 32.49 13.32
C LYS A 382 8.33 33.00 12.87
N SER A 383 8.04 33.00 11.57
CA SER A 383 6.75 33.47 11.05
C SER A 383 5.57 32.62 11.56
N LEU A 384 5.78 31.35 11.90
CA LEU A 384 4.73 30.45 12.39
C LEU A 384 4.20 30.81 13.79
N SER A 385 4.82 31.75 14.51
CA SER A 385 4.25 32.28 15.76
C SER A 385 3.38 33.51 15.56
N ASP A 386 3.45 34.15 14.39
CA ASP A 386 2.61 35.29 14.03
C ASP A 386 1.37 34.79 13.24
N PRO A 387 0.15 34.93 13.79
CA PRO A 387 -1.07 34.49 13.12
C PRO A 387 -1.34 35.19 11.78
N SER A 388 -0.79 36.39 11.58
CA SER A 388 -0.95 37.19 10.36
C SER A 388 0.11 36.91 9.29
N SER A 389 1.07 36.03 9.57
CA SER A 389 2.11 35.71 8.60
C SER A 389 1.58 34.85 7.46
N PRO A 390 2.14 34.99 6.23
CA PRO A 390 1.76 34.14 5.09
C PRO A 390 1.90 32.64 5.37
N ALA A 391 2.90 32.24 6.17
CA ALA A 391 3.11 30.86 6.59
C ALA A 391 1.95 30.36 7.48
N SER A 392 1.50 31.19 8.42
CA SER A 392 0.36 30.85 9.29
C SER A 392 -0.95 30.76 8.52
N GLU A 393 -1.19 31.67 7.58
CA GLU A 393 -2.34 31.62 6.68
C GLU A 393 -2.32 30.38 5.80
N PHE A 394 -1.14 29.99 5.29
CA PHE A 394 -0.98 28.77 4.51
C PHE A 394 -1.39 27.53 5.32
N ILE A 395 -0.87 27.38 6.54
CA ILE A 395 -1.20 26.24 7.40
C ILE A 395 -2.71 26.21 7.69
N ASN A 396 -3.32 27.33 8.08
CA ASN A 396 -4.74 27.40 8.37
C ASN A 396 -5.62 27.10 7.14
N GLY A 397 -5.21 27.55 5.95
CA GLY A 397 -5.91 27.32 4.69
C GLY A 397 -5.83 25.88 4.16
N MET A 398 -4.91 25.06 4.69
CA MET A 398 -4.66 23.69 4.22
C MET A 398 -5.09 22.61 5.23
N ILE A 399 -5.08 22.87 6.54
CA ILE A 399 -5.39 21.85 7.57
C ILE A 399 -6.76 21.19 7.38
N TYR A 400 -7.77 21.97 6.96
CA TYR A 400 -9.12 21.50 6.70
C TYR A 400 -9.42 21.30 5.21
N ASP A 401 -8.43 21.46 4.34
CA ASP A 401 -8.61 21.25 2.91
C ASP A 401 -8.49 19.75 2.58
N GLN A 402 -9.43 19.23 1.79
CA GLN A 402 -9.48 17.80 1.45
C GLN A 402 -8.21 17.29 0.74
N ILE A 403 -7.55 18.15 -0.03
CA ILE A 403 -6.31 17.82 -0.77
C ILE A 403 -5.11 18.42 -0.05
N GLY A 404 -5.20 19.69 0.35
CA GLY A 404 -4.13 20.42 1.02
C GLY A 404 -3.69 19.80 2.35
N SER A 405 -4.60 19.16 3.09
CA SER A 405 -4.26 18.46 4.34
C SER A 405 -3.23 17.35 4.15
N ARG A 406 -3.19 16.70 2.97
CA ARG A 406 -2.16 15.69 2.64
C ARG A 406 -0.77 16.29 2.53
N LEU A 407 -0.66 17.53 2.03
CA LEU A 407 0.60 18.25 2.03
C LEU A 407 1.04 18.60 3.47
N ILE A 408 0.09 18.95 4.33
CA ILE A 408 0.38 19.18 5.76
C ILE A 408 0.83 17.89 6.46
N GLU A 409 0.28 16.73 6.11
CA GLU A 409 0.79 15.44 6.61
C GLU A 409 2.28 15.25 6.26
N THR A 410 2.64 15.46 4.99
CA THR A 410 4.03 15.33 4.50
C THR A 410 4.95 16.36 5.15
N LEU A 411 4.51 17.62 5.21
CA LEU A 411 5.22 18.68 5.92
C LEU A 411 5.48 18.29 7.38
N VAL A 412 4.44 17.90 8.12
CA VAL A 412 4.56 17.51 9.53
C VAL A 412 5.43 16.29 9.69
N GLN A 413 5.40 15.32 8.79
CA GLN A 413 6.19 14.10 8.92
C GLN A 413 7.70 14.36 8.73
N HIS A 414 8.06 15.28 7.84
CA HIS A 414 9.45 15.41 7.38
C HIS A 414 10.13 16.74 7.76
N CYS A 415 9.41 17.78 8.20
CA CYS A 415 10.01 19.09 8.47
C CYS A 415 11.06 19.07 9.60
N PRO A 416 12.04 20.00 9.57
CA PRO A 416 13.04 20.15 10.63
C PRO A 416 12.42 20.34 12.01
N GLY A 417 13.11 19.87 13.06
CA GLY A 417 12.58 19.91 14.43
C GLY A 417 12.17 21.32 14.91
N LYS A 418 12.90 22.37 14.49
CA LYS A 418 12.56 23.77 14.81
C LYS A 418 11.23 24.21 14.19
N VAL A 419 10.93 23.79 12.95
CA VAL A 419 9.67 24.06 12.26
C VAL A 419 8.54 23.25 12.89
N PHE A 420 8.77 21.95 13.14
CA PHE A 420 7.81 21.08 13.81
C PHE A 420 7.41 21.60 15.20
N LYS A 421 8.38 22.12 15.97
CA LYS A 421 8.10 22.71 17.28
C LYS A 421 7.10 23.88 17.18
N GLN A 422 7.28 24.79 16.24
CA GLN A 422 6.36 25.91 16.04
C GLN A 422 4.99 25.45 15.50
N LEU A 423 4.97 24.53 14.54
CA LEU A 423 3.72 23.93 14.03
C LEU A 423 2.92 23.27 15.16
N SER A 424 3.57 22.42 15.95
CA SER A 424 2.92 21.70 17.04
C SER A 424 2.42 22.65 18.13
N GLN A 425 3.21 23.64 18.55
CA GLN A 425 2.87 24.55 19.63
C GLN A 425 1.76 25.54 19.26
N ASN A 426 1.80 26.12 18.05
CA ASN A 426 0.92 27.24 17.70
C ASN A 426 -0.35 26.79 16.97
N PHE A 427 -0.31 25.67 16.24
CA PHE A 427 -1.44 25.21 15.45
C PHE A 427 -2.11 23.98 16.07
N PHE A 428 -1.34 22.91 16.29
CA PHE A 428 -1.93 21.60 16.57
C PHE A 428 -2.31 21.38 18.04
N LEU A 429 -1.37 21.52 18.97
CA LEU A 429 -1.60 21.23 20.40
C LEU A 429 -2.76 22.06 21.01
N PRO A 430 -2.93 23.36 20.70
CA PRO A 430 -4.01 24.15 21.26
C PRO A 430 -5.41 23.63 20.92
N ARG A 431 -5.59 22.89 19.82
CA ARG A 431 -6.89 22.39 19.34
C ARG A 431 -6.87 20.91 18.95
N ILE A 432 -5.93 20.13 19.49
CA ILE A 432 -5.68 18.75 19.04
C ILE A 432 -6.92 17.85 19.16
N ASP A 433 -7.71 18.03 20.22
CA ASP A 433 -9.00 17.36 20.47
C ASP A 433 -10.09 17.71 19.43
N GLY A 434 -10.06 18.92 18.86
CA GLY A 434 -10.89 19.31 17.73
C GLY A 434 -10.44 18.66 16.43
N TYR A 435 -9.13 18.69 16.16
CA TYR A 435 -8.57 18.13 14.93
C TYR A 435 -8.78 16.62 14.82
N VAL A 436 -8.59 15.86 15.89
CA VAL A 436 -8.75 14.40 15.86
C VAL A 436 -10.20 13.94 15.61
N ARG A 437 -11.19 14.79 15.91
CA ARG A 437 -12.62 14.52 15.64
C ARG A 437 -13.06 14.93 14.23
N ASN A 438 -12.37 15.90 13.65
CA ASN A 438 -12.62 16.37 12.30
C ASN A 438 -12.26 15.27 11.28
N ASP A 439 -12.93 15.28 10.14
CA ASP A 439 -12.79 14.27 9.10
C ASP A 439 -11.56 14.40 8.20
N ILE A 440 -10.95 15.60 8.18
CA ILE A 440 -9.82 15.96 7.33
C ILE A 440 -8.59 16.23 8.20
N ALA A 441 -8.72 17.14 9.16
CA ALA A 441 -7.62 17.57 10.02
C ALA A 441 -7.11 16.46 10.95
N CYS A 442 -7.84 15.35 11.10
CA CYS A 442 -7.38 14.20 11.87
C CYS A 442 -6.12 13.58 11.26
N TYR A 443 -5.93 13.63 9.93
CA TYR A 443 -4.77 13.00 9.30
C TYR A 443 -3.46 13.76 9.60
N PRO A 444 -3.38 15.09 9.42
CA PRO A 444 -2.29 15.87 9.96
C PRO A 444 -2.06 15.68 11.46
N ALA A 445 -3.14 15.64 12.26
CA ALA A 445 -3.05 15.42 13.70
C ALA A 445 -2.41 14.06 14.06
N ILE A 446 -2.74 13.00 13.33
CA ILE A 446 -2.09 11.68 13.46
C ILE A 446 -0.58 11.80 13.27
N LYS A 447 -0.13 12.53 12.23
CA LYS A 447 1.30 12.75 11.97
C LYS A 447 1.98 13.54 13.10
N VAL A 448 1.29 14.52 13.66
CA VAL A 448 1.78 15.28 14.82
C VAL A 448 1.95 14.36 16.03
N LEU A 449 0.92 13.60 16.39
CA LEU A 449 0.95 12.64 17.51
C LEU A 449 2.11 11.64 17.38
N GLY A 450 2.43 11.21 16.15
CA GLY A 450 3.58 10.37 15.84
C GLY A 450 4.94 10.98 16.22
N ARG A 451 5.08 12.31 16.13
CA ARG A 451 6.34 13.03 16.37
C ARG A 451 6.48 13.66 17.75
N LEU A 452 5.42 13.77 18.54
CA LEU A 452 5.48 14.42 19.86
C LEU A 452 6.49 13.74 20.81
N GLY A 453 7.13 14.57 21.64
CA GLY A 453 7.87 14.12 22.82
C GLY A 453 6.92 13.66 23.92
N LYS A 454 7.46 13.04 24.99
CA LYS A 454 6.66 12.44 26.07
C LYS A 454 5.69 13.45 26.71
N ASP A 455 6.17 14.60 27.16
CA ASP A 455 5.35 15.56 27.91
C ASP A 455 4.21 16.16 27.06
N GLN A 456 4.52 16.53 25.81
CA GLN A 456 3.53 17.05 24.87
C GLN A 456 2.50 15.97 24.48
N LEU A 457 2.95 14.72 24.32
CA LEU A 457 2.05 13.60 24.04
C LEU A 457 1.12 13.32 25.23
N THR A 458 1.63 13.34 26.45
CA THR A 458 0.84 13.19 27.68
C THR A 458 -0.23 14.27 27.77
N ALA A 459 0.13 15.54 27.58
CA ALA A 459 -0.82 16.65 27.57
C ALA A 459 -1.88 16.52 26.46
N ALA A 460 -1.46 16.14 25.24
CA ALA A 460 -2.38 15.91 24.13
C ALA A 460 -3.33 14.75 24.42
N ALA A 461 -2.83 13.63 24.93
CA ALA A 461 -3.64 12.46 25.27
C ALA A 461 -4.64 12.76 26.38
N ASP A 462 -4.26 13.53 27.40
CA ASP A 462 -5.16 13.98 28.46
C ASP A 462 -6.27 14.89 27.92
N LYS A 463 -5.96 15.75 26.94
CA LYS A 463 -6.96 16.59 26.27
C LYS A 463 -7.90 15.79 25.36
N ILE A 464 -7.41 14.73 24.71
CA ILE A 464 -8.18 13.89 23.80
C ILE A 464 -9.04 12.87 24.56
N ALA A 465 -8.59 12.37 25.71
CA ALA A 465 -9.24 11.27 26.44
C ALA A 465 -10.76 11.45 26.65
N PRO A 466 -11.29 12.64 27.02
CA PRO A 466 -12.74 12.86 27.17
C PRO A 466 -13.53 12.70 25.86
N THR A 467 -12.87 12.85 24.71
CA THR A 467 -13.50 12.77 23.38
C THR A 467 -13.46 11.38 22.76
N VAL A 468 -12.80 10.41 23.40
CA VAL A 468 -12.64 9.05 22.86
C VAL A 468 -13.97 8.38 22.49
N PRO A 469 -15.05 8.47 23.29
CA PRO A 469 -16.35 7.92 22.88
C PRO A 469 -16.83 8.47 21.52
N GLN A 470 -16.66 9.78 21.29
CA GLN A 470 -17.00 10.40 20.00
C GLN A 470 -16.10 9.89 18.86
N LEU A 471 -14.82 9.62 19.14
CA LEU A 471 -13.91 9.03 18.16
C LEU A 471 -14.32 7.61 17.78
N VAL A 472 -14.88 6.84 18.71
CA VAL A 472 -15.44 5.51 18.43
C VAL A 472 -16.67 5.60 17.56
N THR A 473 -17.65 6.43 17.92
CA THR A 473 -18.88 6.66 17.11
C THR A 473 -18.54 7.18 15.72
N ARG A 474 -17.47 7.97 15.60
CA ARG A 474 -16.96 8.50 14.32
C ARG A 474 -15.87 7.62 13.69
N SER A 475 -15.77 6.35 14.06
CA SER A 475 -14.86 5.35 13.47
C SER A 475 -13.41 5.85 13.26
N ARG A 476 -12.92 6.75 14.12
CA ARG A 476 -11.58 7.36 14.05
C ARG A 476 -10.53 6.44 14.67
N PHE A 477 -10.58 5.17 14.31
CA PHE A 477 -9.75 4.12 14.92
C PHE A 477 -8.26 4.32 14.65
N ASN A 478 -7.88 4.93 13.53
CA ASN A 478 -6.47 5.26 13.24
C ASN A 478 -5.89 6.31 14.21
N VAL A 479 -6.69 7.29 14.66
CA VAL A 479 -6.27 8.24 15.70
C VAL A 479 -6.00 7.49 17.00
N LEU A 480 -6.96 6.66 17.43
CA LEU A 480 -6.85 5.88 18.66
C LEU A 480 -5.65 4.93 18.60
N ARG A 481 -5.45 4.26 17.46
CA ARG A 481 -4.34 3.36 17.23
C ARG A 481 -3.01 4.09 17.41
N THR A 482 -2.85 5.25 16.76
CA THR A 482 -1.64 6.07 16.93
C THR A 482 -1.46 6.51 18.37
N LEU A 483 -2.52 6.95 19.07
CA LEU A 483 -2.41 7.33 20.49
C LEU A 483 -1.93 6.16 21.36
N PHE A 484 -2.48 4.97 21.19
CA PHE A 484 -2.05 3.78 21.93
C PHE A 484 -0.60 3.41 21.63
N GLU A 485 -0.21 3.34 20.36
CA GLU A 485 1.17 3.07 19.93
C GLU A 485 2.15 4.08 20.54
N ARG A 486 1.83 5.37 20.46
CA ARG A 486 2.74 6.43 20.92
C ARG A 486 2.78 6.52 22.43
N CYS A 487 1.66 6.37 23.14
CA CYS A 487 1.64 6.36 24.60
C CYS A 487 2.43 5.16 25.14
N ALA A 488 2.29 3.98 24.54
CA ALA A 488 3.08 2.81 24.89
C ALA A 488 4.58 3.02 24.63
N ALA A 489 4.95 3.50 23.44
CA ALA A 489 6.34 3.76 23.06
C ALA A 489 7.05 4.82 23.94
N ARG A 490 6.30 5.69 24.62
CA ARG A 490 6.83 6.74 25.52
C ARG A 490 6.62 6.44 27.01
N GLY A 491 6.08 5.27 27.36
CA GLY A 491 5.81 4.89 28.76
C GLY A 491 4.75 5.76 29.45
N ALA A 492 3.76 6.27 28.69
CA ALA A 492 2.64 7.07 29.21
C ALA A 492 1.48 6.16 29.66
N HIS A 493 1.75 5.29 30.65
CA HIS A 493 0.82 4.24 31.08
C HIS A 493 -0.52 4.79 31.64
N ASP A 494 -0.50 5.95 32.30
CA ASP A 494 -1.70 6.59 32.83
C ASP A 494 -2.65 7.03 31.73
N GLN A 495 -2.09 7.65 30.69
CA GLN A 495 -2.82 8.07 29.51
C GLN A 495 -3.37 6.86 28.76
N THR A 496 -2.59 5.79 28.61
CA THR A 496 -3.08 4.52 28.06
C THR A 496 -4.28 3.98 28.85
N ARG A 497 -4.28 4.06 30.18
CA ARG A 497 -5.43 3.65 31.02
C ARG A 497 -6.64 4.55 30.81
N LYS A 498 -6.46 5.88 30.72
CA LYS A 498 -7.54 6.84 30.43
C LYS A 498 -8.15 6.60 29.05
N LEU A 499 -7.32 6.40 28.04
CA LEU A 499 -7.75 6.08 26.67
C LEU A 499 -8.53 4.76 26.63
N MET A 500 -8.07 3.71 27.33
CA MET A 500 -8.81 2.45 27.41
C MET A 500 -10.17 2.59 28.08
N ARG A 501 -10.28 3.44 29.11
CA ARG A 501 -11.58 3.73 29.76
C ARG A 501 -12.53 4.37 28.75
N GLY A 502 -12.12 5.46 28.10
CA GLY A 502 -12.93 6.12 27.09
C GLY A 502 -13.28 5.22 25.90
N LEU A 503 -12.38 4.29 25.52
CA LEU A 503 -12.63 3.32 24.46
C LEU A 503 -13.75 2.35 24.85
N LYS A 504 -13.71 1.79 26.07
CA LYS A 504 -14.77 0.94 26.60
C LYS A 504 -16.10 1.71 26.68
N ASP A 505 -16.08 2.91 27.24
CA ASP A 505 -17.27 3.77 27.35
C ASP A 505 -17.90 4.08 25.97
N GLY A 506 -17.07 4.19 24.93
CA GLY A 506 -17.51 4.42 23.56
C GLY A 506 -18.03 3.18 22.81
N CYS A 507 -17.64 1.97 23.23
CA CYS A 507 -18.08 0.73 22.60
C CYS A 507 -19.35 0.16 23.24
N GLY A 508 -19.43 0.15 24.57
CA GLY A 508 -20.57 -0.41 25.31
C GLY A 508 -20.18 -0.94 26.69
N LYS A 509 -21.19 -1.43 27.42
CA LYS A 509 -21.01 -1.93 28.80
C LYS A 509 -20.59 -3.39 28.83
N ASP A 510 -20.96 -4.18 27.83
CA ASP A 510 -20.66 -5.60 27.80
C ASP A 510 -19.22 -5.81 27.32
N PRO A 511 -18.49 -6.79 27.88
CA PRO A 511 -17.13 -7.08 27.44
C PRO A 511 -17.03 -7.35 25.93
N ALA A 512 -18.05 -7.98 25.33
CA ALA A 512 -18.11 -8.29 23.90
C ALA A 512 -18.18 -7.05 23.00
N ASP A 513 -18.72 -5.93 23.52
CA ASP A 513 -18.98 -4.72 22.72
C ASP A 513 -17.69 -4.13 22.16
N LEU A 514 -16.57 -4.24 22.89
CA LEU A 514 -15.27 -3.76 22.42
C LEU A 514 -14.89 -4.33 21.04
N VAL A 515 -14.98 -5.65 20.85
CA VAL A 515 -14.66 -6.26 19.55
C VAL A 515 -15.83 -6.10 18.57
N ARG A 516 -17.08 -6.18 19.02
CA ARG A 516 -18.25 -5.99 18.13
C ARG A 516 -18.27 -4.61 17.48
N THR A 517 -18.14 -3.55 18.27
CA THR A 517 -18.17 -2.17 17.77
C THR A 517 -16.99 -1.89 16.84
N LEU A 518 -15.77 -2.28 17.24
CA LEU A 518 -14.57 -1.95 16.46
C LEU A 518 -14.45 -2.78 15.18
N CYS A 519 -14.88 -4.04 15.19
CA CYS A 519 -14.87 -4.88 13.99
C CYS A 519 -16.21 -4.87 13.23
N SER A 520 -17.15 -3.99 13.59
CA SER A 520 -18.49 -3.88 12.98
C SER A 520 -19.19 -5.24 12.86
N LEU A 521 -19.17 -6.03 13.94
CA LEU A 521 -19.87 -7.31 13.98
C LEU A 521 -21.36 -7.08 14.25
N PRO A 522 -22.26 -7.83 13.60
CA PRO A 522 -23.69 -7.66 13.78
C PRO A 522 -24.08 -7.91 15.24
N ALA A 523 -25.05 -7.15 15.74
CA ALA A 523 -25.65 -7.42 17.04
C ALA A 523 -26.42 -8.75 17.01
N ALA A 524 -26.62 -9.39 18.16
CA ALA A 524 -27.38 -10.65 18.23
C ALA A 524 -28.82 -10.50 17.69
N GLU A 525 -29.40 -9.30 17.80
CA GLU A 525 -30.71 -8.93 17.26
C GLU A 525 -30.71 -8.79 15.73
N GLU A 526 -29.61 -8.31 15.15
CA GLU A 526 -29.42 -8.23 13.70
C GLU A 526 -29.17 -9.61 13.08
N GLU A 527 -28.45 -10.49 13.78
CA GLU A 527 -28.30 -11.91 13.39
C GLU A 527 -29.68 -12.61 13.35
N GLN A 528 -30.56 -12.33 14.31
CA GLN A 528 -31.94 -12.85 14.32
C GLN A 528 -32.77 -12.29 13.17
N GLN A 529 -32.76 -10.97 12.94
CA GLN A 529 -33.50 -10.34 11.84
C GLN A 529 -32.99 -10.77 10.45
N GLN A 530 -31.67 -10.95 10.28
CA GLN A 530 -31.10 -11.46 9.03
C GLN A 530 -31.44 -12.93 8.81
N SER A 531 -31.46 -13.75 9.87
CA SER A 531 -31.89 -15.15 9.79
C SER A 531 -33.39 -15.29 9.48
N GLU A 532 -34.25 -14.44 10.05
CA GLU A 532 -35.68 -14.40 9.76
C GLU A 532 -35.98 -13.87 8.35
N ALA A 533 -35.19 -12.90 7.86
CA ALA A 533 -35.30 -12.39 6.49
C ALA A 533 -34.85 -13.42 5.45
N GLN A 534 -33.81 -14.21 5.74
CA GLN A 534 -33.38 -15.33 4.88
C GLN A 534 -34.40 -16.47 4.87
N GLN A 535 -34.98 -16.83 6.01
CA GLN A 535 -36.04 -17.85 6.08
C GLN A 535 -37.34 -17.43 5.36
N LYS A 536 -37.66 -16.14 5.35
CA LYS A 536 -38.80 -15.60 4.56
C LYS A 536 -38.54 -15.57 3.05
N GLN A 537 -37.28 -15.54 2.62
CA GLN A 537 -36.91 -15.64 1.20
C GLN A 537 -36.90 -17.09 0.69
N GLU A 538 -36.58 -18.07 1.53
CA GLU A 538 -36.62 -19.49 1.15
C GLU A 538 -38.03 -20.10 1.12
N SER A 539 -39.03 -19.43 1.69
CA SER A 539 -40.43 -19.90 1.76
C SER A 539 -41.37 -19.34 0.67
N GLN A 540 -40.88 -18.48 -0.24
CA GLN A 540 -41.61 -18.07 -1.44
C GLN A 540 -40.96 -18.62 -2.71
N ASP A 541 -41.50 -19.73 -3.20
CA ASP A 541 -41.10 -20.33 -4.46
C ASP A 541 -41.62 -19.51 -5.66
N SER A 542 -40.79 -19.42 -6.71
CA SER A 542 -41.05 -18.85 -8.04
C SER A 542 -41.11 -17.31 -8.24
N LYS A 543 -39.93 -16.68 -8.32
CA LYS A 543 -39.50 -15.80 -9.46
C LYS A 543 -38.04 -15.38 -9.26
N GLN A 544 -37.30 -15.39 -10.37
CA GLN A 544 -35.85 -15.11 -10.47
C GLN A 544 -35.34 -14.06 -9.47
N PRO A 545 -34.20 -14.30 -8.79
CA PRO A 545 -33.62 -13.31 -7.90
C PRO A 545 -33.11 -12.13 -8.73
N LYS A 546 -33.84 -11.01 -8.69
CA LYS A 546 -33.26 -9.69 -8.98
C LYS A 546 -32.27 -9.43 -7.86
N GLN A 547 -30.97 -9.61 -8.15
CA GLN A 547 -29.91 -9.20 -7.24
C GLN A 547 -30.15 -7.75 -6.81
N PRO A 548 -30.26 -7.45 -5.50
CA PRO A 548 -30.24 -6.06 -5.07
C PRO A 548 -28.87 -5.49 -5.41
N LYS A 549 -28.83 -4.50 -6.30
CA LYS A 549 -27.67 -3.65 -6.55
C LYS A 549 -27.40 -2.82 -5.27
N GLN A 550 -26.90 -3.45 -4.22
CA GLN A 550 -26.34 -2.73 -3.09
C GLN A 550 -24.94 -2.24 -3.48
N ASN A 551 -24.75 -0.93 -3.31
CA ASN A 551 -23.61 -0.14 -3.75
C ASN A 551 -22.25 -0.75 -3.36
N ALA A 552 -21.43 -1.12 -4.35
CA ALA A 552 -20.05 -1.59 -4.15
C ALA A 552 -19.14 -0.60 -3.38
N THR A 553 -19.57 0.67 -3.26
CA THR A 553 -18.93 1.71 -2.46
C THR A 553 -19.24 1.60 -0.96
N SER A 554 -20.41 1.08 -0.56
CA SER A 554 -20.78 0.88 0.85
C SER A 554 -19.97 -0.24 1.49
N SER A 555 -19.81 -1.36 0.78
CA SER A 555 -19.05 -2.53 1.26
C SER A 555 -17.55 -2.25 1.40
N ARG A 556 -16.99 -1.38 0.55
CA ARG A 556 -15.57 -0.98 0.64
C ARG A 556 -15.29 -0.12 1.88
N ASN A 557 -16.21 0.78 2.23
CA ASN A 557 -16.09 1.61 3.43
C ASN A 557 -16.22 0.78 4.70
N GLU A 558 -17.15 -0.18 4.71
CA GLU A 558 -17.33 -1.12 5.82
C GLU A 558 -16.07 -1.98 6.05
N TYR A 559 -15.49 -2.52 4.97
CA TYR A 559 -14.22 -3.25 5.03
C TYR A 559 -13.09 -2.39 5.62
N ALA A 560 -12.98 -1.13 5.22
CA ALA A 560 -11.94 -0.23 5.72
C ALA A 560 -12.12 0.06 7.21
N ILE A 561 -13.34 0.32 7.66
CA ILE A 561 -13.65 0.57 9.08
C ILE A 561 -13.32 -0.67 9.93
N GLN A 562 -13.79 -1.84 9.51
CA GLN A 562 -13.49 -3.11 10.18
C GLN A 562 -11.98 -3.40 10.22
N SER A 563 -11.27 -3.16 9.11
CA SER A 563 -9.82 -3.30 9.04
C SER A 563 -9.10 -2.40 10.04
N HIS A 564 -9.48 -1.11 10.11
CA HIS A 564 -8.89 -0.17 11.07
C HIS A 564 -9.18 -0.56 12.52
N GLY A 565 -10.39 -1.08 12.81
CA GLY A 565 -10.74 -1.53 14.16
C GLY A 565 -9.98 -2.80 14.57
N ALA A 566 -9.84 -3.77 13.67
CA ALA A 566 -9.03 -4.96 13.91
C ALA A 566 -7.55 -4.61 14.13
N GLN A 567 -7.02 -3.63 13.38
CA GLN A 567 -5.67 -3.11 13.58
C GLN A 567 -5.51 -2.40 14.92
N LEU A 568 -6.48 -1.57 15.34
CA LEU A 568 -6.50 -0.94 16.66
C LEU A 568 -6.46 -1.99 17.78
N LEU A 569 -7.29 -3.02 17.70
CA LEU A 569 -7.32 -4.11 18.68
C LEU A 569 -5.99 -4.90 18.69
N THR A 570 -5.42 -5.16 17.53
CA THR A 570 -4.10 -5.81 17.39
C THR A 570 -2.99 -4.97 18.02
N THR A 571 -3.03 -3.65 17.84
CA THR A 571 -2.15 -2.71 18.52
C THR A 571 -2.36 -2.75 20.04
N ILE A 572 -3.59 -2.82 20.53
CA ILE A 572 -3.87 -2.90 21.96
C ILE A 572 -3.32 -4.21 22.57
N LEU A 573 -3.38 -5.32 21.82
CA LEU A 573 -2.82 -6.60 22.24
C LEU A 573 -1.30 -6.56 22.45
N SER A 574 -0.57 -5.73 21.70
CA SER A 574 0.88 -5.58 21.89
C SER A 574 1.27 -4.75 23.12
N ILE A 575 0.30 -4.14 23.82
CA ILE A 575 0.53 -3.25 24.96
C ILE A 575 0.20 -3.99 26.27
N GLN A 576 1.17 -4.01 27.19
CA GLN A 576 1.01 -4.59 28.52
C GLN A 576 -0.06 -3.84 29.35
N GLY A 577 -1.05 -4.57 29.86
CA GLY A 577 -2.22 -4.04 30.59
C GLY A 577 -3.50 -4.02 29.75
N PRO A 578 -3.62 -3.16 28.72
CA PRO A 578 -4.79 -3.06 27.85
C PRO A 578 -5.18 -4.35 27.11
N HIS A 579 -4.22 -5.20 26.72
CA HIS A 579 -4.48 -6.48 26.03
C HIS A 579 -5.50 -7.37 26.75
N LYS A 580 -5.59 -7.28 28.08
CA LYS A 580 -6.54 -8.02 28.91
C LYS A 580 -7.99 -7.78 28.49
N ALA A 581 -8.33 -6.53 28.17
CA ALA A 581 -9.67 -6.16 27.73
C ALA A 581 -10.03 -6.79 26.38
N VAL A 582 -9.05 -6.93 25.48
CA VAL A 582 -9.25 -7.58 24.18
C VAL A 582 -9.45 -9.09 24.36
N HIS A 583 -8.67 -9.74 25.23
CA HIS A 583 -8.87 -11.15 25.57
C HIS A 583 -10.25 -11.41 26.20
N GLU A 584 -10.66 -10.58 27.16
CA GLU A 584 -11.99 -10.64 27.78
C GLU A 584 -13.10 -10.49 26.74
N SER A 585 -12.95 -9.52 25.82
CA SER A 585 -13.92 -9.28 24.76
C SER A 585 -14.05 -10.45 23.79
N LEU A 586 -12.93 -11.01 23.32
CA LEU A 586 -12.93 -12.19 22.44
C LEU A 586 -13.57 -13.41 23.12
N LEU A 587 -13.34 -13.61 24.42
CA LEU A 587 -14.01 -14.67 25.20
C LEU A 587 -15.49 -14.37 25.50
N ALA A 588 -15.98 -13.15 25.30
CA ALA A 588 -17.39 -12.84 25.45
C ALA A 588 -18.17 -13.05 24.14
N LEU A 589 -17.49 -13.18 22.99
CA LEU A 589 -18.14 -13.37 21.69
C LEU A 589 -18.72 -14.79 21.51
N PRO A 590 -19.90 -14.93 20.87
CA PRO A 590 -20.42 -16.21 20.40
C PRO A 590 -19.50 -16.88 19.37
N SER A 591 -19.64 -18.21 19.22
CA SER A 591 -18.87 -18.98 18.23
C SER A 591 -19.05 -18.45 16.79
N SER A 592 -20.29 -18.07 16.42
CA SER A 592 -20.61 -17.50 15.10
C SER A 592 -19.76 -16.27 14.79
N GLN A 593 -19.65 -15.35 15.74
CA GLN A 593 -18.89 -14.10 15.59
C GLN A 593 -17.39 -14.32 15.55
N LEU A 594 -16.87 -15.32 16.28
CA LEU A 594 -15.47 -15.72 16.19
C LEU A 594 -15.14 -16.32 14.82
N VAL A 595 -16.04 -17.12 14.25
CA VAL A 595 -15.91 -17.66 12.89
C VAL A 595 -15.98 -16.54 11.86
N LEU A 596 -16.86 -15.56 12.05
CA LEU A 596 -16.94 -14.39 11.18
C LEU A 596 -15.61 -13.64 11.18
N LEU A 597 -15.06 -13.28 12.36
CA LEU A 597 -13.74 -12.66 12.47
C LEU A 597 -12.64 -13.46 11.76
N ALA A 598 -12.65 -14.79 11.87
CA ALA A 598 -11.67 -15.66 11.24
C ALA A 598 -11.78 -15.71 9.69
N THR A 599 -12.94 -15.35 9.13
CA THR A 599 -13.25 -15.56 7.70
C THR A 599 -13.52 -14.28 6.92
N THR A 600 -13.75 -13.13 7.55
CA THR A 600 -14.08 -11.88 6.84
C THR A 600 -12.88 -11.26 6.11
N SER A 601 -11.74 -11.10 6.77
CA SER A 601 -10.59 -10.39 6.20
C SER A 601 -9.25 -10.79 6.84
N PHE A 602 -8.15 -10.42 6.18
CA PHE A 602 -6.80 -10.63 6.74
C PHE A 602 -6.56 -9.88 8.07
N PRO A 603 -6.97 -8.60 8.23
CA PRO A 603 -6.88 -7.91 9.53
C PRO A 603 -7.66 -8.59 10.66
N THR A 604 -8.88 -9.06 10.41
CA THR A 604 -9.72 -9.68 11.46
C THR A 604 -9.21 -11.06 11.89
N VAL A 605 -8.68 -11.87 10.96
CA VAL A 605 -8.01 -13.12 11.35
C VAL A 605 -6.66 -12.84 12.03
N THR A 606 -5.97 -11.76 11.66
CA THR A 606 -4.73 -11.32 12.33
C THR A 606 -5.00 -10.93 13.78
N LEU A 607 -6.13 -10.29 14.08
CA LEU A 607 -6.55 -10.04 15.46
C LEU A 607 -6.64 -11.35 16.27
N LEU A 608 -7.28 -12.39 15.73
CA LEU A 608 -7.40 -13.68 16.41
C LEU A 608 -6.05 -14.38 16.58
N THR A 609 -5.19 -14.39 15.56
CA THR A 609 -3.87 -15.01 15.65
C THR A 609 -2.93 -14.24 16.57
N ALA A 610 -3.00 -12.91 16.59
CA ALA A 610 -2.28 -12.07 17.53
C ALA A 610 -2.75 -12.31 18.97
N ALA A 611 -4.06 -12.40 19.21
CA ALA A 611 -4.60 -12.70 20.53
C ALA A 611 -4.13 -14.07 21.04
N LEU A 612 -4.15 -15.10 20.18
CA LEU A 612 -3.64 -16.43 20.54
C LEU A 612 -2.16 -16.41 20.93
N ARG A 613 -1.34 -15.64 20.21
CA ARG A 613 0.11 -15.50 20.45
C ARG A 613 0.46 -14.55 21.60
N THR A 614 -0.51 -13.82 22.14
CA THR A 614 -0.29 -12.88 23.24
C THR A 614 -0.49 -13.62 24.57
N PRO A 615 0.49 -13.60 25.50
CA PRO A 615 0.30 -14.16 26.83
C PRO A 615 -0.91 -13.54 27.53
N SER A 616 -1.74 -14.38 28.14
CA SER A 616 -2.96 -13.95 28.80
C SER A 616 -2.86 -14.15 30.30
N PRO A 617 -3.28 -13.19 31.14
CA PRO A 617 -3.40 -13.44 32.58
C PRO A 617 -4.47 -14.48 32.91
N ASN A 618 -5.41 -14.73 32.00
CA ASN A 618 -6.31 -15.86 32.08
C ASN A 618 -5.64 -17.06 31.40
N ALA A 619 -5.06 -17.95 32.21
CA ALA A 619 -4.35 -19.16 31.77
C ALA A 619 -5.20 -20.11 30.89
N VAL A 620 -6.53 -19.96 30.90
CA VAL A 620 -7.45 -20.78 30.10
C VAL A 620 -7.84 -20.09 28.78
N PHE A 621 -7.43 -18.84 28.54
CA PHE A 621 -7.85 -18.04 27.38
C PHE A 621 -7.70 -18.77 26.05
N GLN A 622 -6.49 -19.25 25.74
CA GLN A 622 -6.22 -19.91 24.46
C GLN A 622 -7.03 -21.20 24.33
N LYS A 623 -7.12 -22.01 25.39
CA LYS A 623 -7.93 -23.24 25.40
C LYS A 623 -9.42 -22.93 25.18
N SER A 624 -9.97 -21.93 25.86
CA SER A 624 -11.37 -21.54 25.75
C SER A 624 -11.71 -21.00 24.35
N LEU A 625 -10.85 -20.15 23.78
CA LEU A 625 -11.03 -19.62 22.43
C LEU A 625 -11.01 -20.75 21.39
N VAL A 626 -10.04 -21.66 21.50
CA VAL A 626 -9.92 -22.82 20.60
C VAL A 626 -11.10 -23.76 20.74
N SER A 627 -11.56 -24.03 21.96
CA SER A 627 -12.72 -24.89 22.21
C SER A 627 -13.99 -24.38 21.52
N ARG A 628 -14.19 -23.06 21.44
CA ARG A 628 -15.33 -22.47 20.72
C ARG A 628 -15.23 -22.62 19.21
N LEU A 629 -14.02 -22.51 18.67
CA LEU A 629 -13.78 -22.63 17.23
C LEU A 629 -13.66 -24.09 16.75
N SER A 630 -13.44 -25.04 17.67
CA SER A 630 -13.22 -26.47 17.36
C SER A 630 -14.27 -27.09 16.40
N PRO A 631 -15.59 -26.81 16.54
CA PRO A 631 -16.60 -27.35 15.64
C PRO A 631 -16.46 -26.87 14.18
N HIS A 632 -15.76 -25.75 13.95
CA HIS A 632 -15.61 -25.10 12.65
C HIS A 632 -14.21 -25.27 12.05
N MET A 633 -13.31 -26.05 12.67
CA MET A 633 -11.92 -26.23 12.21
C MET A 633 -11.83 -26.71 10.76
N GLY A 634 -12.75 -27.59 10.36
CA GLY A 634 -12.87 -28.09 9.00
C GLY A 634 -13.09 -27.01 7.95
N SER A 635 -14.16 -26.23 8.13
CA SER A 635 -14.49 -25.12 7.21
C SER A 635 -13.49 -23.98 7.27
N LEU A 636 -12.93 -23.68 8.44
CA LEU A 636 -11.87 -22.68 8.59
C LEU A 636 -10.62 -23.07 7.80
N SER A 637 -10.27 -24.36 7.75
CA SER A 637 -9.06 -24.83 7.08
C SER A 637 -9.08 -24.66 5.55
N THR A 638 -10.26 -24.61 4.95
CA THR A 638 -10.43 -24.36 3.51
C THR A 638 -10.81 -22.91 3.18
N SER A 639 -11.05 -22.08 4.20
CA SER A 639 -11.36 -20.66 4.04
C SER A 639 -10.15 -19.82 3.59
N GLN A 640 -10.38 -18.82 2.74
CA GLN A 640 -9.35 -17.89 2.25
C GLN A 640 -8.57 -17.22 3.38
N PHE A 641 -9.21 -16.87 4.49
CA PHE A 641 -8.53 -16.25 5.64
C PHE A 641 -8.41 -17.21 6.83
N GLY A 642 -9.44 -18.02 7.09
CA GLY A 642 -9.52 -18.91 8.26
C GLY A 642 -8.37 -19.91 8.35
N HIS A 643 -7.81 -20.33 7.22
CA HIS A 643 -6.69 -21.29 7.21
C HIS A 643 -5.45 -20.73 7.92
N ASN A 644 -5.26 -19.41 7.96
CA ASN A 644 -4.18 -18.78 8.72
C ASN A 644 -4.35 -18.96 10.23
N LEU A 645 -5.58 -18.92 10.73
CA LEU A 645 -5.87 -19.18 12.13
C LEU A 645 -5.54 -20.62 12.51
N VAL A 646 -5.99 -21.58 11.70
CA VAL A 646 -5.73 -23.01 11.92
C VAL A 646 -4.22 -23.30 11.87
N LYS A 647 -3.47 -22.66 10.96
CA LYS A 647 -2.00 -22.74 10.95
C LYS A 647 -1.37 -22.20 12.24
N ALA A 648 -1.80 -21.03 12.70
CA ALA A 648 -1.28 -20.43 13.93
C ALA A 648 -1.50 -21.34 15.15
N LEU A 649 -2.61 -22.09 15.21
CA LEU A 649 -2.87 -23.07 16.27
C LEU A 649 -1.85 -24.22 16.29
N ALA A 650 -1.33 -24.64 15.13
CA ALA A 650 -0.26 -25.64 15.07
C ALA A 650 1.01 -25.14 15.76
N GLU A 651 1.34 -23.87 15.59
CA GLU A 651 2.57 -23.23 16.08
C GLU A 651 2.54 -22.91 17.59
N MET A 652 1.37 -22.97 18.22
CA MET A 652 1.22 -22.68 19.65
C MET A 652 1.96 -23.69 20.53
N PRO A 653 2.66 -23.29 21.60
CA PRO A 653 3.33 -24.25 22.47
C PRO A 653 2.33 -25.15 23.22
N VAL A 654 2.73 -26.40 23.46
CA VAL A 654 1.89 -27.39 24.20
C VAL A 654 1.92 -27.19 25.71
N ARG A 655 3.01 -26.61 26.22
CA ARG A 655 3.26 -26.34 27.65
C ARG A 655 3.54 -24.86 27.83
N GLY A 656 3.04 -24.28 28.91
CA GLY A 656 3.18 -22.85 29.22
C GLY A 656 2.02 -22.38 30.10
N LYS A 657 2.29 -21.50 31.07
CA LYS A 657 1.29 -21.04 32.04
C LYS A 657 0.26 -20.09 31.42
N ASP A 658 0.74 -19.09 30.68
CA ASP A 658 -0.08 -17.98 30.17
C ASP A 658 -0.24 -18.02 28.63
N LEU A 659 0.42 -19.00 28.00
CA LEU A 659 0.47 -19.18 26.55
C LEU A 659 0.67 -20.66 26.24
N SER A 660 -0.41 -21.43 26.08
CA SER A 660 -0.33 -22.81 25.61
C SER A 660 -1.66 -23.36 25.08
N ILE A 661 -1.57 -24.39 24.23
CA ILE A 661 -2.69 -25.24 23.84
C ILE A 661 -2.34 -26.69 24.20
N PRO A 662 -3.03 -27.32 25.16
CA PRO A 662 -2.71 -28.68 25.58
C PRO A 662 -2.73 -29.69 24.43
N LEU A 663 -1.85 -30.71 24.52
CA LEU A 663 -1.67 -31.71 23.46
C LEU A 663 -2.97 -32.41 23.07
N HIS A 664 -3.81 -32.78 24.04
CA HIS A 664 -5.09 -33.46 23.77
C HIS A 664 -6.05 -32.59 22.93
N VAL A 665 -6.01 -31.27 23.08
CA VAL A 665 -6.81 -30.34 22.25
C VAL A 665 -6.28 -30.34 20.82
N LYS A 666 -4.94 -30.28 20.65
CA LYS A 666 -4.31 -30.36 19.33
C LYS A 666 -4.56 -31.70 18.65
N GLU A 667 -4.51 -32.81 19.39
CA GLU A 667 -4.84 -34.14 18.88
C GLU A 667 -6.29 -34.20 18.40
N GLY A 668 -7.24 -33.64 19.16
CA GLY A 668 -8.65 -33.54 18.74
C GLY A 668 -8.84 -32.75 17.45
N ILE A 669 -8.15 -31.61 17.32
CA ILE A 669 -8.17 -30.81 16.08
C ILE A 669 -7.60 -31.63 14.91
N MET A 670 -6.43 -32.24 15.09
CA MET A 670 -5.77 -33.04 14.05
C MET A 670 -6.64 -34.22 13.62
N GLN A 671 -7.31 -34.89 14.55
CA GLN A 671 -8.26 -35.97 14.25
C GLN A 671 -9.44 -35.45 13.40
N GLY A 672 -9.99 -34.27 13.74
CA GLY A 672 -11.03 -33.62 12.94
C GLY A 672 -10.57 -33.26 11.53
N LEU A 673 -9.34 -32.73 11.38
CA LEU A 673 -8.74 -32.43 10.08
C LEU A 673 -8.52 -33.69 9.25
N ALA A 674 -8.07 -34.78 9.88
CA ALA A 674 -7.89 -36.07 9.22
C ALA A 674 -9.21 -36.66 8.70
N GLY A 675 -10.32 -36.45 9.41
CA GLY A 675 -11.66 -36.83 8.96
C GLY A 675 -12.12 -36.11 7.68
N GLN A 676 -11.49 -34.99 7.31
CA GLN A 676 -11.83 -34.18 6.13
C GLN A 676 -10.65 -34.01 5.15
N GLU A 677 -9.66 -34.91 5.21
CA GLU A 677 -8.42 -34.78 4.44
C GLU A 677 -8.65 -34.63 2.93
N ALA A 678 -9.57 -35.40 2.33
CA ALA A 678 -9.84 -35.32 0.90
C ALA A 678 -10.20 -33.88 0.49
N THR A 679 -11.13 -33.26 1.21
CA THR A 679 -11.56 -31.87 1.00
C THR A 679 -10.42 -30.86 1.26
N LEU A 680 -9.56 -31.12 2.25
CA LEU A 680 -8.39 -30.27 2.50
C LEU A 680 -7.39 -30.34 1.33
N ARG A 681 -7.17 -31.53 0.76
CA ARG A 681 -6.22 -31.72 -0.34
C ARG A 681 -6.68 -31.07 -1.64
N ASP A 682 -7.97 -30.88 -1.85
CA ASP A 682 -8.53 -30.26 -3.05
C ASP A 682 -8.20 -28.76 -3.15
N SER A 683 -8.07 -28.06 -2.02
CA SER A 683 -7.80 -26.62 -1.97
C SER A 683 -6.35 -26.28 -1.61
N TRP A 684 -5.81 -25.16 -2.13
CA TRP A 684 -4.48 -24.68 -1.73
C TRP A 684 -4.41 -24.38 -0.23
N MET A 685 -5.46 -23.75 0.31
CA MET A 685 -5.58 -23.40 1.73
C MET A 685 -5.53 -24.66 2.61
N GLY A 686 -6.34 -25.67 2.28
CA GLY A 686 -6.36 -26.93 3.02
C GLY A 686 -5.03 -27.70 2.92
N ARG A 687 -4.39 -27.73 1.74
CA ARG A 687 -3.03 -28.28 1.59
C ARG A 687 -2.01 -27.53 2.45
N SER A 688 -2.14 -26.20 2.59
CA SER A 688 -1.27 -25.44 3.47
C SER A 688 -1.48 -25.79 4.94
N VAL A 689 -2.73 -25.98 5.39
CA VAL A 689 -3.04 -26.40 6.76
C VAL A 689 -2.48 -27.81 7.03
N TRP A 690 -2.73 -28.74 6.12
CA TRP A 690 -2.26 -30.13 6.23
C TRP A 690 -0.73 -30.21 6.40
N ARG A 691 0.00 -29.41 5.62
CA ARG A 691 1.47 -29.29 5.74
C ARG A 691 1.89 -28.68 7.07
N SER A 692 1.28 -27.58 7.50
CA SER A 692 1.60 -26.91 8.78
C SER A 692 1.35 -27.81 10.00
N TRP A 693 0.32 -28.65 9.95
CA TRP A 693 0.00 -29.61 11.00
C TRP A 693 0.78 -30.93 10.87
N LYS A 694 1.66 -31.08 9.87
CA LYS A 694 2.35 -32.34 9.56
C LYS A 694 1.40 -33.54 9.48
N GLY A 695 0.29 -33.40 8.76
CA GLY A 695 -0.76 -34.43 8.72
C GLY A 695 -0.30 -35.79 8.20
N ASP A 696 0.64 -35.82 7.24
CA ASP A 696 1.24 -37.07 6.73
C ASP A 696 2.09 -37.78 7.80
N LEU A 697 2.81 -37.01 8.62
CA LEU A 697 3.56 -37.54 9.76
C LEU A 697 2.62 -38.10 10.83
N TRP A 698 1.54 -37.38 11.14
CA TRP A 698 0.54 -37.86 12.10
C TRP A 698 -0.09 -39.20 11.69
N LYS A 699 -0.41 -39.35 10.40
CA LYS A 699 -0.98 -40.58 9.85
C LYS A 699 -0.03 -41.78 9.91
N THR A 700 1.21 -41.57 9.48
CA THR A 700 2.18 -42.66 9.33
C THR A 700 2.88 -42.98 10.65
N ARG A 701 3.15 -41.96 11.45
CA ARG A 701 4.00 -42.02 12.65
C ARG A 701 3.45 -41.08 13.74
N SER A 702 2.27 -41.41 14.26
CA SER A 702 1.56 -40.59 15.25
C SER A 702 2.39 -40.30 16.51
N MET A 703 3.23 -41.23 16.96
CA MET A 703 4.12 -41.03 18.11
C MET A 703 5.20 -39.98 17.85
N GLU A 704 5.79 -39.97 16.66
CA GLU A 704 6.76 -38.94 16.25
C GLU A 704 6.09 -37.57 16.09
N TRP A 705 4.85 -37.53 15.60
CA TRP A 705 4.07 -36.29 15.56
C TRP A 705 3.81 -35.74 16.96
N LYS A 706 3.47 -36.61 17.93
CA LYS A 706 3.30 -36.19 19.33
C LYS A 706 4.60 -35.70 19.95
N ALA A 707 5.74 -36.31 19.61
CA ALA A 707 7.05 -35.84 20.03
C ALA A 707 7.34 -34.44 19.45
N TRP A 708 7.15 -34.26 18.13
CA TRP A 708 7.31 -32.97 17.47
C TRP A 708 6.43 -31.86 18.07
N MET A 709 5.16 -32.15 18.37
CA MET A 709 4.26 -31.19 19.02
C MET A 709 4.73 -30.81 20.44
N ARG A 710 5.39 -31.73 21.16
CA ARG A 710 5.96 -31.47 22.49
C ARG A 710 7.29 -30.72 22.44
N GLU A 711 8.05 -30.87 21.36
CA GLU A 711 9.34 -30.21 21.10
C GLU A 711 9.19 -28.73 20.69
N MET A 712 7.98 -28.27 20.33
CA MET A 712 7.66 -26.84 20.14
C MET A 712 7.63 -26.08 21.50
N GLU A 713 8.66 -26.26 22.33
CA GLU A 713 8.83 -25.56 23.60
C GLU A 713 9.01 -24.05 23.37
N GLY A 714 8.27 -23.25 24.13
CA GLY A 714 8.27 -21.80 24.02
C GLY A 714 9.64 -21.21 24.35
N VAL A 715 10.03 -20.17 23.61
CA VAL A 715 11.26 -19.36 23.80
C VAL A 715 11.15 -18.47 25.05
N GLY A 716 10.71 -19.01 26.19
CA GLY A 716 10.26 -18.22 27.35
C GLY A 716 10.99 -18.42 28.68
N GLU A 717 11.81 -19.46 28.86
CA GLU A 717 12.37 -19.78 30.20
C GLU A 717 13.86 -20.15 30.18
N LYS A 718 14.68 -19.45 29.38
CA LYS A 718 16.15 -19.50 29.50
C LYS A 718 16.81 -18.12 29.52
N GLU A 719 16.20 -17.13 30.16
CA GLU A 719 16.92 -15.91 30.56
C GLU A 719 16.56 -15.55 31.99
N GLY A 720 17.39 -15.98 32.92
CA GLY A 720 17.18 -15.71 34.34
C GLY A 720 18.04 -16.60 35.21
N HIS A 721 19.37 -16.52 35.04
CA HIS A 721 20.41 -16.67 36.07
C HIS A 721 21.78 -16.52 35.38
N GLN A 722 22.12 -15.31 34.95
CA GLN A 722 23.52 -14.89 34.87
C GLN A 722 23.77 -13.88 35.97
N GLY A 723 24.05 -14.41 37.16
CA GLY A 723 24.78 -13.67 38.18
C GLY A 723 26.22 -13.50 37.72
N GLN A 724 26.71 -12.28 37.86
CA GLN A 724 28.07 -11.84 37.63
C GLN A 724 29.13 -12.81 38.19
N GLY A 725 30.20 -13.05 37.41
CA GLY A 725 31.39 -13.75 37.90
C GLY A 725 32.23 -14.36 36.79
N GLY A 726 32.83 -13.53 35.93
CA GLY A 726 33.83 -13.99 34.98
C GLY A 726 35.10 -14.44 35.68
N LYS A 727 35.41 -15.75 35.63
CA LYS A 727 36.77 -16.30 35.67
C LYS A 727 36.83 -17.53 34.77
N GLU A 728 37.57 -17.40 33.67
CA GLU A 728 37.97 -18.50 32.80
C GLU A 728 38.68 -19.60 33.60
N LYS A 729 38.26 -20.86 33.40
CA LYS A 729 39.09 -22.04 33.65
C LYS A 729 38.88 -23.06 32.53
N GLN A 730 39.98 -23.32 31.83
CA GLN A 730 40.19 -24.36 30.83
C GLN A 730 39.66 -25.72 31.29
N ARG A 731 38.91 -26.42 30.42
CA ARG A 731 38.58 -27.84 30.59
C ARG A 731 39.53 -28.69 29.75
N GLY A 732 40.44 -29.36 30.46
CA GLY A 732 41.26 -30.46 29.92
C GLY A 732 40.45 -31.74 29.76
N VAL A 733 40.75 -32.47 28.69
CA VAL A 733 40.17 -33.77 28.35
C VAL A 733 40.81 -34.86 29.21
N THR A 734 40.03 -35.51 30.07
CA THR A 734 40.44 -36.70 30.84
C THR A 734 40.35 -37.96 29.98
N ARG A 735 41.50 -38.51 29.58
CA ARG A 735 41.67 -39.85 29.00
C ARG A 735 41.73 -40.93 30.09
N THR A 736 41.17 -42.10 29.80
CA THR A 736 40.96 -43.22 30.71
C THR A 736 42.24 -43.99 31.04
N ARG A 737 42.22 -44.66 32.20
CA ARG A 737 43.37 -45.31 32.88
C ARG A 737 43.95 -46.51 32.12
N GLU A 738 43.25 -47.03 31.12
CA GLU A 738 43.70 -48.17 30.30
C GLU A 738 44.61 -47.72 29.14
N GLU A 739 44.39 -46.54 28.57
CA GLU A 739 45.25 -45.97 27.51
C GLU A 739 46.66 -45.60 28.02
N ARG A 740 46.82 -45.39 29.33
CA ARG A 740 48.12 -45.05 29.95
C ARG A 740 49.01 -46.26 30.23
N LYS A 741 48.47 -47.49 30.19
CA LYS A 741 49.24 -48.70 30.49
C LYS A 741 49.82 -49.35 29.22
N ALA A 742 49.14 -49.22 28.08
CA ALA A 742 49.62 -49.72 26.80
C ALA A 742 50.80 -48.92 26.21
N MET A 743 50.96 -47.64 26.59
CA MET A 743 51.99 -46.76 26.02
C MET A 743 53.32 -46.77 26.80
N ARG A 744 53.44 -47.59 27.85
CA ARG A 744 54.65 -47.65 28.72
C ARG A 744 55.50 -48.91 28.52
N GLU A 745 55.08 -49.81 27.65
CA GLU A 745 55.89 -50.96 27.20
C GLU A 745 56.50 -50.74 25.81
N GLU A 746 56.35 -49.55 25.23
CA GLU A 746 56.94 -49.21 23.94
C GLU A 746 57.52 -47.78 23.93
N ARG A 747 58.28 -47.41 24.97
CA ARG A 747 59.44 -46.47 24.98
C ARG A 747 59.84 -46.04 26.39
#